data_AF-A0A3B0VDV2-F1
#
_entry.id   AF-A0A3B0VDV2-F1
#
_cell.length_a   1.000
_cell.length_b   1.000
_cell.length_c   1.000
_cell.angle_alpha   90.00
_cell.angle_beta   90.00
_cell.angle_gamma   90.00
#
_symmetry.space_group_name_H-M   'P 1'
#
loop_
_entity.id
_entity.type
_entity.pdbx_description
1 polymer ?
#
loop_
_entity_poly.entity_id
_entity_poly.type
_entity_poly.pdbx_seq_one_letter_code
_entity_poly.pdbx_strand_id
1 'polypeptide(L)'
;MRTLSKTKLKPGEDALAFIDLYRALRLKAENFLPSHYLDLLKNFYQLCFEEPDDPVYQQKEIQRQLLVLKEAFPSYGDVSLMLFPHEESKAFQYRSRLNKFRSRLINLMDTELINDEKQEEAKKVLGFQDFSMGTPPFTRTNLKFRFSILLGEEVTMLRRFREVLGIYDEQEKLQWNYLMDVLEQMIVQSAHYTTKAEKTDFLERMSQSTYFKGLNGLLTTVVSGSPETAISLLKEELFHPEQVVVVDYENNEQLFQKIQENNTAVFAIKVKSLTHNPFGNPKWFPFLTRMIFVDNSPMAIRTNISLVFCFHNKIIQSLDKVHTKKLGALANSQMNLRLILEKVSLPNLQKFRSGMDNKIVSYEKELEQLKKEQLGVTDNPEKNLSLFKFDEFSRQIIKDKYTLSKLSNYLDLIIRCADSSQQKMLNKALIETFEERTLKYFYSGTQKLHIATVVEGGGRNQIKTYGDFLLQRKLKAVNKEIVDRCRVILNLYPDTYQRTLKNHFHKNFGINLFLEKYKQYLIKAENETDNEGRLKNVLIDLGILEKYNTLSSGEQRIIKEFISNLTNLKKTSISDDVQMIIRDVLFGKEDKVLKPYILFNKYSSWEYLDLFPTDRFDINPFDLEIGITPEGRIDFDRLTLRLERMKNTFQIFDETGNIWDRFCENLTIVINDPANPSGYSDFNNPALLRFIKFISTSKITLFLDEAYNDTVKTKDPTEPKWRTISRYVMDNLNQKYARLNMVSSISTTKNLGATGDRLGAIVATPAKKEVIEFARKKNNKETGNTNSLYMLVNILEIAQQAKRIKNSLEEKLPQNASRHKIKRLIEQYIISACAEQADHKSRRKSDSNLKMVFEGSPLHIFLLNEMVSIDKLNMLELPDDFKYKDEPFFAYYQKQLVGALNGFRVNKNFRNESLKRLDIAKETASGLLEGEKGKYARLVASDGSFLLNIQLNYFFSFQDLEKFTQKLAEQRGIAVIPYQTGFLRFSLGGYLEGSTASYDVFRKEIKNALEIVLKYWKLFYEAKNN
;
A
#
# COMPACT_ATOMS: atom_id res chain seq x y z
N MET A 1 -0.07 -40.29 -12.83
CA MET A 1 -1.35 -40.45 -12.11
C MET A 1 -2.37 -39.47 -12.67
N ARG A 2 -3.49 -39.96 -13.21
CA ARG A 2 -4.61 -39.10 -13.63
C ARG A 2 -5.18 -38.38 -12.40
N THR A 3 -5.26 -37.06 -12.43
CA THR A 3 -5.92 -36.26 -11.38
C THR A 3 -7.44 -36.46 -11.46
N LEU A 4 -8.00 -37.27 -10.55
CA LEU A 4 -9.45 -37.40 -10.36
C LEU A 4 -10.01 -36.02 -9.94
N SER A 5 -10.90 -35.44 -10.75
CA SER A 5 -11.20 -33.99 -10.71
C SER A 5 -12.51 -33.59 -10.02
N LYS A 6 -13.41 -34.53 -9.67
CA LYS A 6 -14.66 -34.23 -8.95
C LYS A 6 -15.10 -35.37 -8.03
N THR A 7 -15.41 -35.06 -6.77
CA THR A 7 -16.18 -35.95 -5.88
C THR A 7 -17.64 -35.94 -6.33
N LYS A 8 -18.26 -37.10 -6.59
CA LYS A 8 -19.70 -37.19 -6.92
C LYS A 8 -20.59 -37.15 -5.66
N LEU A 9 -20.04 -37.40 -4.48
CA LEU A 9 -20.67 -37.15 -3.17
C LEU A 9 -20.36 -35.72 -2.68
N LYS A 10 -21.22 -35.15 -1.82
CA LYS A 10 -20.97 -33.88 -1.11
C LYS A 10 -20.33 -34.16 0.25
N PRO A 11 -18.99 -34.20 0.38
CA PRO A 11 -18.33 -34.37 1.67
C PRO A 11 -18.62 -33.18 2.60
N GLY A 12 -18.75 -33.44 3.90
CA GLY A 12 -18.84 -32.39 4.92
C GLY A 12 -17.52 -31.62 5.09
N GLU A 13 -17.53 -30.51 5.83
CA GLU A 13 -16.37 -29.62 5.98
C GLU A 13 -15.13 -30.31 6.57
N ASP A 14 -15.31 -31.21 7.55
CA ASP A 14 -14.20 -31.96 8.16
C ASP A 14 -13.55 -32.93 7.17
N ALA A 15 -14.36 -33.61 6.35
CA ALA A 15 -13.86 -34.50 5.31
C ALA A 15 -13.07 -33.72 4.25
N LEU A 16 -13.57 -32.54 3.84
CA LEU A 16 -12.85 -31.64 2.94
C LEU A 16 -11.50 -31.20 3.54
N ALA A 17 -11.43 -30.93 4.84
CA ALA A 17 -10.19 -30.50 5.49
C ALA A 17 -9.08 -31.55 5.42
N PHE A 18 -9.40 -32.85 5.57
CA PHE A 18 -8.43 -33.94 5.42
C PHE A 18 -8.11 -34.27 3.96
N ILE A 19 -9.08 -34.16 3.04
CA ILE A 19 -8.84 -34.26 1.60
C ILE A 19 -7.84 -33.18 1.15
N ASP A 20 -8.05 -31.94 1.58
CA ASP A 20 -7.17 -30.83 1.25
C ASP A 20 -5.80 -30.99 1.89
N LEU A 21 -5.71 -31.55 3.11
CA LEU A 21 -4.45 -31.88 3.77
C LEU A 21 -3.62 -32.84 2.93
N TYR A 22 -4.21 -33.97 2.53
CA TYR A 22 -3.53 -34.94 1.68
C TYR A 22 -3.10 -34.33 0.34
N ARG A 23 -3.97 -33.52 -0.29
CA ARG A 23 -3.67 -32.82 -1.55
C ARG A 23 -2.56 -31.78 -1.44
N ALA A 24 -2.39 -31.17 -0.27
CA ALA A 24 -1.35 -30.17 -0.03
C ALA A 24 0.00 -30.82 0.29
N LEU A 25 -0.02 -31.97 0.97
CA LEU A 25 1.18 -32.73 1.31
C LEU A 25 1.73 -33.54 0.12
N ARG A 26 0.91 -34.33 -0.59
CA ARG A 26 1.32 -35.21 -1.72
C ARG A 26 2.66 -35.93 -1.45
N LEU A 27 3.59 -35.89 -2.42
CA LEU A 27 4.93 -36.47 -2.35
C LEU A 27 5.77 -35.93 -1.18
N LYS A 28 5.43 -34.76 -0.60
CA LYS A 28 6.15 -34.24 0.58
C LYS A 28 5.90 -35.09 1.82
N ALA A 29 4.75 -35.75 1.90
CA ALA A 29 4.39 -36.60 3.03
C ALA A 29 5.27 -37.84 3.15
N GLU A 30 5.72 -38.41 2.02
CA GLU A 30 6.46 -39.69 1.99
C GLU A 30 7.80 -39.60 2.75
N ASN A 31 8.38 -38.40 2.85
CA ASN A 31 9.66 -38.17 3.53
C ASN A 31 9.51 -37.75 5.00
N PHE A 32 8.29 -37.62 5.51
CA PHE A 32 8.04 -36.97 6.80
C PHE A 32 6.98 -37.65 7.67
N LEU A 33 5.96 -38.25 7.06
CA LEU A 33 4.89 -38.96 7.77
C LEU A 33 5.23 -40.46 7.87
N PRO A 34 5.05 -41.09 9.05
CA PRO A 34 5.08 -42.54 9.15
C PRO A 34 4.07 -43.17 8.19
N SER A 35 4.44 -44.30 7.56
CA SER A 35 3.66 -44.96 6.49
C SER A 35 2.19 -45.14 6.86
N HIS A 36 1.92 -45.62 8.08
CA HIS A 36 0.57 -45.83 8.60
C HIS A 36 -0.34 -44.58 8.47
N TYR A 37 0.15 -43.39 8.82
CA TYR A 37 -0.66 -42.17 8.76
C TYR A 37 -0.84 -41.64 7.34
N LEU A 38 0.16 -41.84 6.49
CA LEU A 38 0.06 -41.51 5.07
C LEU A 38 -0.96 -42.42 4.38
N ASP A 39 -0.94 -43.71 4.68
CA ASP A 39 -1.89 -44.69 4.14
C ASP A 39 -3.32 -44.38 4.56
N LEU A 40 -3.56 -43.97 5.81
CA LEU A 40 -4.88 -43.50 6.27
C LEU A 40 -5.38 -42.31 5.42
N LEU A 41 -4.55 -41.28 5.21
CA LEU A 41 -4.92 -40.12 4.41
C LEU A 41 -5.14 -40.47 2.93
N LYS A 42 -4.30 -41.34 2.38
CA LYS A 42 -4.37 -41.80 0.98
C LYS A 42 -5.62 -42.64 0.74
N ASN A 43 -5.91 -43.60 1.62
CA ASN A 43 -7.09 -44.45 1.54
C ASN A 43 -8.37 -43.63 1.67
N PHE A 44 -8.40 -42.67 2.60
CA PHE A 44 -9.53 -41.74 2.73
C PHE A 44 -9.71 -40.88 1.48
N TYR A 45 -8.62 -40.38 0.91
CA TYR A 45 -8.66 -39.64 -0.35
C TYR A 45 -9.20 -40.49 -1.49
N GLN A 46 -8.72 -41.73 -1.66
CA GLN A 46 -9.21 -42.64 -2.69
C GLN A 46 -10.71 -42.92 -2.53
N LEU A 47 -11.14 -43.29 -1.31
CA LEU A 47 -12.54 -43.55 -0.98
C LEU A 47 -13.47 -42.38 -1.35
N CYS A 48 -13.01 -41.13 -1.20
CA CYS A 48 -13.82 -39.95 -1.53
C CYS A 48 -13.94 -39.66 -3.04
N PHE A 49 -13.06 -40.24 -3.88
CA PHE A 49 -12.97 -39.94 -5.32
C PHE A 49 -13.21 -41.14 -6.23
N GLU A 50 -13.30 -42.36 -5.68
CA GLU A 50 -13.70 -43.57 -6.38
C GLU A 50 -15.19 -43.55 -6.74
N GLU A 51 -15.54 -44.23 -7.83
CA GLU A 51 -16.93 -44.35 -8.28
C GLU A 51 -17.71 -45.26 -7.32
N PRO A 52 -18.83 -44.79 -6.71
CA PRO A 52 -19.58 -45.62 -5.78
C PRO A 52 -20.35 -46.73 -6.50
N ASP A 53 -20.14 -47.97 -6.06
CA ASP A 53 -21.06 -49.08 -6.34
C ASP A 53 -22.35 -48.92 -5.51
N ASP A 54 -22.24 -48.49 -4.24
CA ASP A 54 -23.36 -48.10 -3.35
C ASP A 54 -23.04 -46.75 -2.67
N PRO A 55 -23.71 -45.64 -3.06
CA PRO A 55 -23.49 -44.31 -2.49
C PRO A 55 -23.76 -44.20 -0.99
N VAL A 56 -24.74 -44.95 -0.45
CA VAL A 56 -25.12 -44.89 0.97
C VAL A 56 -24.09 -45.60 1.82
N TYR A 57 -23.61 -46.77 1.36
CA TYR A 57 -22.53 -47.50 2.01
C TYR A 57 -21.22 -46.70 1.98
N GLN A 58 -20.85 -46.14 0.82
CA GLN A 58 -19.65 -45.30 0.70
C GLN A 58 -19.71 -44.10 1.65
N GLN A 59 -20.87 -43.45 1.80
CA GLN A 59 -21.04 -42.33 2.73
C GLN A 59 -20.87 -42.75 4.20
N LYS A 60 -21.39 -43.91 4.61
CA LYS A 60 -21.16 -44.46 5.97
C LYS A 60 -19.69 -44.78 6.20
N GLU A 61 -19.02 -45.36 5.22
CA GLU A 61 -17.60 -45.67 5.31
C GLU A 61 -16.74 -44.40 5.38
N ILE A 62 -17.09 -43.35 4.62
CA ILE A 62 -16.45 -42.04 4.73
C ILE A 62 -16.59 -41.48 6.16
N GLN A 63 -17.77 -41.58 6.78
CA GLN A 63 -17.97 -41.11 8.16
C GLN A 63 -17.15 -41.92 9.17
N ARG A 64 -17.07 -43.25 9.00
CA ARG A 64 -16.27 -44.13 9.84
C ARG A 64 -14.78 -43.80 9.73
N GLN A 65 -14.25 -43.68 8.52
CA GLN A 65 -12.85 -43.32 8.28
C GLN A 65 -12.52 -41.91 8.76
N LEU A 66 -13.47 -40.97 8.66
CA LEU A 66 -13.32 -39.63 9.21
C LEU A 66 -13.14 -39.64 10.73
N LEU A 67 -13.85 -40.51 11.47
CA LEU A 67 -13.65 -40.69 12.91
C LEU A 67 -12.25 -41.22 13.22
N VAL A 68 -11.79 -42.23 12.48
CA VAL A 68 -10.42 -42.77 12.61
C VAL A 68 -9.38 -41.68 12.35
N LEU A 69 -9.58 -40.83 11.34
CA LEU A 69 -8.70 -39.69 11.09
C LEU A 69 -8.74 -38.66 12.21
N LYS A 70 -9.91 -38.36 12.79
CA LYS A 70 -10.01 -37.46 13.95
C LYS A 70 -9.28 -38.01 15.17
N GLU A 71 -9.36 -39.30 15.43
CA GLU A 71 -8.62 -39.96 16.51
C GLU A 71 -7.10 -39.97 16.24
N ALA A 72 -6.69 -40.20 15.00
CA ALA A 72 -5.29 -40.16 14.61
C ALA A 72 -4.70 -38.74 14.68
N PHE A 73 -5.50 -37.72 14.36
CA PHE A 73 -5.11 -36.31 14.30
C PHE A 73 -5.96 -35.44 15.25
N PRO A 74 -5.93 -35.68 16.58
CA PRO A 74 -6.91 -35.12 17.52
C PRO A 74 -6.95 -33.59 17.48
N SER A 75 -5.79 -32.92 17.52
CA SER A 75 -5.74 -31.46 17.56
C SER A 75 -5.92 -30.77 16.19
N TYR A 76 -6.09 -31.50 15.09
CA TYR A 76 -6.31 -30.88 13.77
C TYR A 76 -7.67 -30.14 13.70
N GLY A 77 -8.69 -30.71 14.36
CA GLY A 77 -9.99 -30.05 14.53
C GLY A 77 -9.90 -28.86 15.49
N ASP A 78 -9.28 -29.06 16.66
CA ASP A 78 -9.21 -28.05 17.72
C ASP A 78 -8.48 -26.78 17.27
N VAL A 79 -7.32 -26.94 16.63
CA VAL A 79 -6.53 -25.80 16.13
C VAL A 79 -7.30 -25.02 15.06
N SER A 80 -8.13 -25.69 14.25
CA SER A 80 -9.01 -25.02 13.29
C SER A 80 -10.03 -24.10 13.98
N LEU A 81 -10.51 -24.45 15.18
CA LEU A 81 -11.49 -23.67 15.94
C LEU A 81 -10.85 -22.50 16.70
N MET A 82 -9.55 -22.58 16.99
CA MET A 82 -8.79 -21.49 17.64
C MET A 82 -8.47 -20.31 16.70
N LEU A 83 -8.56 -20.51 15.39
CA LEU A 83 -8.21 -19.49 14.40
C LEU A 83 -9.26 -18.37 14.37
N PHE A 84 -8.80 -17.12 14.37
CA PHE A 84 -9.68 -15.99 14.08
C PHE A 84 -10.21 -16.05 12.64
N PRO A 85 -11.50 -15.74 12.42
CA PRO A 85 -12.06 -15.72 11.09
C PRO A 85 -11.51 -14.55 10.29
N HIS A 86 -10.95 -14.83 9.11
CA HIS A 86 -10.44 -13.82 8.18
C HIS A 86 -11.04 -14.00 6.78
N GLU A 87 -11.67 -12.93 6.29
CA GLU A 87 -12.13 -12.84 4.91
C GLU A 87 -10.98 -12.45 3.97
N GLU A 88 -11.06 -12.89 2.71
CA GLU A 88 -10.15 -12.40 1.67
C GLU A 88 -10.45 -10.93 1.34
N SER A 89 -9.42 -10.13 1.03
CA SER A 89 -9.66 -8.81 0.41
C SER A 89 -10.48 -9.00 -0.86
N LYS A 90 -11.51 -8.17 -1.07
CA LYS A 90 -12.43 -8.33 -2.21
C LYS A 90 -11.70 -8.36 -3.55
N ALA A 91 -10.64 -7.58 -3.75
CA ALA A 91 -9.89 -7.58 -5.01
C ALA A 91 -9.32 -8.96 -5.33
N PHE A 92 -8.84 -9.68 -4.30
CA PHE A 92 -8.42 -11.07 -4.43
C PHE A 92 -9.61 -12.03 -4.63
N GLN A 93 -10.76 -11.77 -3.98
CA GLN A 93 -12.00 -12.52 -4.25
C GLN A 93 -12.41 -12.41 -5.72
N TYR A 94 -12.46 -11.19 -6.27
CA TYR A 94 -12.77 -10.92 -7.68
C TYR A 94 -11.75 -11.56 -8.62
N ARG A 95 -10.45 -11.50 -8.30
CA ARG A 95 -9.41 -12.18 -9.06
C ARG A 95 -9.54 -13.69 -9.01
N SER A 96 -9.96 -14.27 -7.87
CA SER A 96 -10.23 -15.70 -7.76
C SER A 96 -11.41 -16.11 -8.64
N ARG A 97 -12.49 -15.32 -8.68
CA ARG A 97 -13.61 -15.51 -9.62
C ARG A 97 -13.16 -15.43 -11.08
N LEU A 98 -12.34 -14.42 -11.43
CA LEU A 98 -11.73 -14.30 -12.76
C LEU A 98 -10.88 -15.52 -13.11
N ASN A 99 -10.09 -16.04 -12.18
CA ASN A 99 -9.27 -17.23 -12.42
C ASN A 99 -10.13 -18.49 -12.64
N LYS A 100 -11.32 -18.59 -12.05
CA LYS A 100 -12.27 -19.67 -12.39
C LYS A 100 -12.73 -19.59 -13.84
N PHE A 101 -12.99 -18.39 -14.35
CA PHE A 101 -13.28 -18.19 -15.78
C PHE A 101 -12.10 -18.64 -16.64
N ARG A 102 -10.90 -18.13 -16.36
CA ARG A 102 -9.67 -18.47 -17.10
C ARG A 102 -9.38 -19.97 -17.09
N SER A 103 -9.54 -20.63 -15.94
CA SER A 103 -9.33 -22.08 -15.83
C SER A 103 -10.32 -22.88 -16.68
N ARG A 104 -11.60 -22.47 -16.74
CA ARG A 104 -12.59 -23.10 -17.62
C ARG A 104 -12.23 -22.91 -19.10
N LEU A 105 -11.72 -21.75 -19.46
CA LEU A 105 -11.32 -21.44 -20.82
C LEU A 105 -10.07 -22.23 -21.24
N ILE A 106 -9.06 -22.34 -20.36
CA ILE A 106 -7.88 -23.18 -20.57
C ILE A 106 -8.30 -24.64 -20.75
N ASN A 107 -9.14 -25.18 -19.85
CA ASN A 107 -9.63 -26.54 -19.97
C ASN A 107 -10.38 -26.79 -21.29
N LEU A 108 -11.10 -25.79 -21.81
CA LEU A 108 -11.77 -25.88 -23.11
C LEU A 108 -10.75 -25.89 -24.26
N MET A 109 -9.67 -25.11 -24.16
CA MET A 109 -8.58 -25.13 -25.14
C MET A 109 -7.83 -26.46 -25.16
N ASP A 110 -7.69 -27.10 -24.00
CA ASP A 110 -7.04 -28.41 -23.86
C ASP A 110 -7.94 -29.57 -24.35
N THR A 111 -9.20 -29.30 -24.68
CA THR A 111 -10.10 -30.28 -25.30
C THR A 111 -10.09 -30.15 -26.82
N GLU A 112 -10.20 -31.28 -27.54
CA GLU A 112 -10.37 -31.31 -29.01
C GLU A 112 -11.70 -30.69 -29.50
N LEU A 113 -12.47 -30.05 -28.62
CA LEU A 113 -13.79 -29.47 -28.90
C LEU A 113 -13.75 -28.11 -29.62
N ILE A 114 -12.56 -27.48 -29.76
CA ILE A 114 -12.41 -26.20 -30.44
C ILE A 114 -11.29 -26.25 -31.48
N ASN A 115 -11.50 -25.60 -32.63
CA ASN A 115 -10.50 -25.50 -33.71
C ASN A 115 -9.40 -24.46 -33.42
N ASP A 116 -8.33 -24.46 -34.21
CA ASP A 116 -7.18 -23.56 -34.03
C ASP A 116 -7.55 -22.08 -34.00
N GLU A 117 -8.51 -21.65 -34.83
CA GLU A 117 -9.02 -20.28 -34.84
C GLU A 117 -9.66 -19.91 -33.51
N LYS A 118 -10.50 -20.79 -32.95
CA LYS A 118 -11.13 -20.60 -31.63
C LYS A 118 -10.12 -20.70 -30.48
N GLN A 119 -9.05 -21.48 -30.63
CA GLN A 119 -7.95 -21.47 -29.67
C GLN A 119 -7.24 -20.11 -29.66
N GLU A 120 -6.97 -19.51 -30.82
CA GLU A 120 -6.38 -18.17 -30.90
C GLU A 120 -7.30 -17.07 -30.35
N GLU A 121 -8.62 -17.16 -30.60
CA GLU A 121 -9.60 -16.29 -29.92
C GLU A 121 -9.56 -16.45 -28.40
N ALA A 122 -9.53 -17.70 -27.90
CA ALA A 122 -9.47 -17.98 -26.47
C ALA A 122 -8.17 -17.45 -25.83
N LYS A 123 -7.02 -17.57 -26.51
CA LYS A 123 -5.75 -16.97 -26.07
C LYS A 123 -5.86 -15.44 -25.93
N LYS A 124 -6.51 -14.76 -26.89
CA LYS A 124 -6.77 -13.31 -26.80
C LYS A 124 -7.65 -12.97 -25.60
N VAL A 125 -8.69 -13.76 -25.32
CA VAL A 125 -9.55 -13.58 -24.14
C VAL A 125 -8.81 -13.85 -22.83
N LEU A 126 -7.86 -14.80 -22.80
CA LEU A 126 -7.00 -15.03 -21.63
C LEU A 126 -6.05 -13.85 -21.37
N GLY A 127 -5.57 -13.21 -22.44
CA GLY A 127 -4.73 -12.01 -22.39
C GLY A 127 -5.46 -10.73 -22.00
N PHE A 128 -6.78 -10.76 -21.92
CA PHE A 128 -7.63 -9.61 -21.60
C PHE A 128 -7.29 -8.99 -20.25
N GLN A 129 -7.28 -7.66 -20.19
CA GLN A 129 -6.88 -6.90 -19.00
C GLN A 129 -7.73 -7.20 -17.75
N ASP A 130 -7.06 -7.33 -16.61
CA ASP A 130 -7.70 -7.48 -15.30
C ASP A 130 -8.02 -6.09 -14.69
N PHE A 131 -9.30 -5.72 -14.70
CA PHE A 131 -9.79 -4.44 -14.17
C PHE A 131 -9.99 -4.42 -12.64
N SER A 132 -9.68 -5.50 -11.91
CA SER A 132 -9.95 -5.63 -10.47
C SER A 132 -8.82 -5.13 -9.57
N MET A 133 -7.56 -5.24 -10.03
CA MET A 133 -6.38 -4.89 -9.23
C MET A 133 -5.82 -3.53 -9.63
N GLY A 134 -5.61 -2.66 -8.63
CA GLY A 134 -5.05 -1.31 -8.80
C GLY A 134 -3.55 -1.25 -9.13
N THR A 135 -2.97 -2.22 -9.86
CA THR A 135 -1.53 -2.22 -10.19
C THR A 135 -1.17 -0.98 -11.00
N PRO A 136 -0.03 -0.30 -10.77
CA PRO A 136 0.37 0.86 -11.57
C PRO A 136 0.45 0.47 -13.06
N PRO A 137 -0.05 1.28 -14.01
CA PRO A 137 0.30 1.11 -15.42
C PRO A 137 1.82 1.20 -15.66
N PHE A 138 2.31 0.33 -16.53
CA PHE A 138 3.74 0.22 -16.86
C PHE A 138 3.94 -0.17 -18.33
N THR A 139 5.09 0.20 -18.90
CA THR A 139 5.42 -0.04 -20.31
C THR A 139 6.82 -0.59 -20.52
N ARG A 140 7.12 -1.13 -21.72
CA ARG A 140 8.45 -1.61 -22.06
C ARG A 140 9.52 -0.52 -21.92
N THR A 141 9.21 0.71 -22.33
CA THR A 141 10.11 1.86 -22.18
C THR A 141 10.42 2.14 -20.71
N ASN A 142 9.41 2.06 -19.84
CA ASN A 142 9.60 2.23 -18.41
C ASN A 142 10.48 1.10 -17.81
N LEU A 143 10.36 -0.13 -18.33
CA LEU A 143 11.19 -1.27 -17.92
C LEU A 143 12.65 -1.08 -18.28
N LYS A 144 12.93 -0.73 -19.53
CA LYS A 144 14.28 -0.45 -20.01
C LYS A 144 14.96 0.66 -19.21
N PHE A 145 14.22 1.73 -18.94
CA PHE A 145 14.72 2.80 -18.09
C PHE A 145 15.09 2.28 -16.69
N ARG A 146 14.26 1.42 -16.08
CA ARG A 146 14.61 0.81 -14.77
C ARG A 146 15.85 -0.06 -14.81
N PHE A 147 16.06 -0.86 -15.87
CA PHE A 147 17.29 -1.62 -16.02
C PHE A 147 18.52 -0.68 -16.02
N SER A 148 18.47 0.36 -16.85
CA SER A 148 19.59 1.29 -17.00
C SER A 148 19.97 2.05 -15.71
N ILE A 149 18.99 2.34 -14.85
CA ILE A 149 19.24 3.10 -13.62
C ILE A 149 19.65 2.21 -12.44
N LEU A 150 19.18 0.96 -12.41
CA LEU A 150 19.38 0.03 -11.29
C LEU A 150 20.59 -0.88 -11.50
N LEU A 151 20.72 -1.46 -12.70
CA LEU A 151 21.77 -2.42 -13.05
C LEU A 151 22.77 -1.89 -14.08
N GLY A 152 22.49 -0.72 -14.68
CA GLY A 152 23.32 -0.11 -15.70
C GLY A 152 22.81 -0.37 -17.12
N GLU A 153 22.34 -1.59 -17.40
CA GLU A 153 21.75 -1.97 -18.70
C GLU A 153 20.86 -3.23 -18.59
N GLU A 154 20.14 -3.61 -19.68
CA GLU A 154 19.37 -4.86 -19.75
C GLU A 154 20.25 -6.10 -19.55
N VAL A 155 19.72 -7.13 -18.88
CA VAL A 155 20.49 -8.34 -18.51
C VAL A 155 21.10 -9.06 -19.71
N THR A 156 20.42 -9.06 -20.87
CA THR A 156 20.95 -9.60 -22.12
C THR A 156 22.29 -8.96 -22.52
N MET A 157 22.47 -7.66 -22.24
CA MET A 157 23.73 -6.95 -22.46
C MET A 157 24.73 -7.25 -21.35
N LEU A 158 24.29 -7.32 -20.09
CA LEU A 158 25.16 -7.64 -18.96
C LEU A 158 25.86 -9.00 -19.13
N ARG A 159 25.17 -9.99 -19.71
CA ARG A 159 25.75 -11.31 -20.02
C ARG A 159 26.97 -11.23 -20.93
N ARG A 160 27.07 -10.22 -21.80
CA ARG A 160 28.21 -10.04 -22.72
C ARG A 160 29.51 -9.72 -21.98
N PHE A 161 29.43 -9.16 -20.77
CA PHE A 161 30.62 -8.88 -19.96
C PHE A 161 31.24 -10.13 -19.34
N ARG A 162 30.56 -11.30 -19.34
CA ARG A 162 31.05 -12.54 -18.69
C ARG A 162 32.52 -12.85 -19.04
N GLU A 163 32.84 -12.86 -20.33
CA GLU A 163 34.17 -13.20 -20.82
C GLU A 163 35.19 -12.11 -20.52
N VAL A 164 34.76 -10.84 -20.59
CA VAL A 164 35.59 -9.67 -20.24
C VAL A 164 35.94 -9.65 -18.74
N LEU A 165 35.08 -10.23 -17.91
CA LEU A 165 35.25 -10.33 -16.46
C LEU A 165 36.05 -11.59 -16.03
N GLY A 166 36.49 -12.42 -16.97
CA GLY A 166 37.29 -13.61 -16.68
C GLY A 166 36.49 -14.78 -16.07
N ILE A 167 35.19 -14.87 -16.37
CA ILE A 167 34.31 -15.93 -15.86
C ILE A 167 34.29 -17.09 -16.88
N TYR A 168 35.20 -18.06 -16.71
CA TYR A 168 35.38 -19.17 -17.65
C TYR A 168 35.02 -20.54 -17.08
N ASP A 169 35.09 -20.72 -15.77
CA ASP A 169 34.77 -21.99 -15.10
C ASP A 169 33.28 -22.31 -15.21
N GLU A 170 32.93 -23.59 -15.34
CA GLU A 170 31.54 -24.04 -15.53
C GLU A 170 30.66 -23.77 -14.30
N GLN A 171 31.17 -23.94 -13.08
CA GLN A 171 30.42 -23.61 -11.87
C GLN A 171 30.22 -22.09 -11.74
N GLU A 172 31.24 -21.31 -12.06
CA GLU A 172 31.16 -19.85 -12.07
C GLU A 172 30.16 -19.35 -13.13
N LYS A 173 30.16 -19.95 -14.33
CA LYS A 173 29.19 -19.66 -15.39
C LYS A 173 27.76 -19.95 -14.94
N LEU A 174 27.52 -21.07 -14.27
CA LEU A 174 26.19 -21.42 -13.74
C LEU A 174 25.73 -20.40 -12.69
N GLN A 175 26.60 -20.02 -11.74
CA GLN A 175 26.26 -19.01 -10.73
C GLN A 175 26.09 -17.60 -11.33
N TRP A 176 26.88 -17.23 -12.33
CA TRP A 176 26.71 -15.98 -13.07
C TRP A 176 25.36 -15.95 -13.79
N ASN A 177 25.00 -17.03 -14.50
CA ASN A 177 23.72 -17.11 -15.20
C ASN A 177 22.54 -17.06 -14.24
N TYR A 178 22.61 -17.79 -13.12
CA TYR A 178 21.58 -17.74 -12.08
C TYR A 178 21.43 -16.34 -11.50
N LEU A 179 22.56 -15.67 -11.19
CA LEU A 179 22.54 -14.29 -10.73
C LEU A 179 21.85 -13.38 -11.75
N MET A 180 22.22 -13.47 -13.03
CA MET A 180 21.60 -12.69 -14.10
C MET A 180 20.09 -12.95 -14.22
N ASP A 181 19.64 -14.20 -14.12
CA ASP A 181 18.21 -14.57 -14.15
C ASP A 181 17.45 -13.92 -12.98
N VAL A 182 18.01 -13.99 -11.77
CA VAL A 182 17.39 -13.38 -10.57
C VAL A 182 17.41 -11.85 -10.65
N LEU A 183 18.44 -11.24 -11.24
CA LEU A 183 18.49 -9.79 -11.49
C LEU A 183 17.41 -9.34 -12.49
N GLU A 184 17.22 -10.08 -13.58
CA GLU A 184 16.15 -9.81 -14.55
C GLU A 184 14.78 -9.91 -13.89
N GLN A 185 14.57 -11.03 -13.18
CA GLN A 185 13.37 -11.29 -12.40
C GLN A 185 13.10 -10.15 -11.41
N MET A 186 14.11 -9.70 -10.66
CA MET A 186 13.98 -8.62 -9.69
C MET A 186 13.47 -7.31 -10.30
N ILE A 187 14.03 -6.88 -11.44
CA ILE A 187 13.65 -5.61 -12.08
C ILE A 187 12.20 -5.69 -12.59
N VAL A 188 11.85 -6.78 -13.25
CA VAL A 188 10.49 -7.01 -13.76
C VAL A 188 9.49 -7.07 -12.60
N GLN A 189 9.77 -7.88 -11.58
CA GLN A 189 8.90 -8.11 -10.44
C GLN A 189 8.79 -6.92 -9.49
N SER A 190 9.69 -5.94 -9.56
CA SER A 190 9.59 -4.68 -8.80
C SER A 190 8.44 -3.78 -9.28
N ALA A 191 7.93 -3.97 -10.51
CA ALA A 191 6.94 -3.09 -11.12
C ALA A 191 5.49 -3.45 -10.74
N HIS A 192 5.21 -4.69 -10.33
CA HIS A 192 3.87 -5.17 -9.99
C HIS A 192 3.79 -5.89 -8.63
N TYR A 193 2.57 -6.23 -8.21
CA TYR A 193 2.35 -6.99 -6.98
C TYR A 193 2.71 -8.45 -7.19
N THR A 194 3.36 -9.07 -6.20
CA THR A 194 3.68 -10.50 -6.21
C THR A 194 2.47 -11.34 -6.59
N THR A 195 2.64 -12.14 -7.63
CA THR A 195 1.61 -13.07 -8.09
C THR A 195 1.72 -14.41 -7.36
N LYS A 196 0.65 -15.22 -7.43
CA LYS A 196 0.68 -16.57 -6.86
C LYS A 196 1.76 -17.43 -7.51
N ALA A 197 1.97 -17.31 -8.82
CA ALA A 197 3.00 -18.06 -9.54
C ALA A 197 4.41 -17.71 -9.05
N GLU A 198 4.70 -16.42 -8.86
CA GLU A 198 6.00 -15.93 -8.36
C GLU A 198 6.25 -16.38 -6.91
N LYS A 199 5.21 -16.34 -6.06
CA LYS A 199 5.31 -16.87 -4.69
C LYS A 199 5.62 -18.38 -4.71
N THR A 200 4.95 -19.15 -5.57
CA THR A 200 5.19 -20.59 -5.70
C THR A 200 6.61 -20.88 -6.20
N ASP A 201 7.06 -20.22 -7.26
CA ASP A 201 8.43 -20.36 -7.79
C ASP A 201 9.49 -20.05 -6.72
N PHE A 202 9.29 -18.97 -5.95
CA PHE A 202 10.17 -18.67 -4.82
C PHE A 202 10.20 -19.82 -3.80
N LEU A 203 9.05 -20.28 -3.32
CA LEU A 203 8.99 -21.36 -2.32
C LEU A 203 9.60 -22.66 -2.84
N GLU A 204 9.43 -22.97 -4.13
CA GLU A 204 10.05 -24.14 -4.77
C GLU A 204 11.58 -24.04 -4.79
N ARG A 205 12.13 -22.90 -5.22
CA ARG A 205 13.59 -22.67 -5.19
C ARG A 205 14.16 -22.68 -3.76
N MET A 206 13.39 -22.19 -2.80
CA MET A 206 13.76 -22.21 -1.37
C MET A 206 13.70 -23.62 -0.78
N SER A 207 12.83 -24.51 -1.25
CA SER A 207 12.76 -25.91 -0.78
C SER A 207 14.06 -26.70 -1.06
N GLN A 208 14.83 -26.26 -2.06
CA GLN A 208 16.15 -26.81 -2.36
C GLN A 208 17.26 -26.28 -1.43
N SER A 209 16.95 -25.36 -0.51
CA SER A 209 17.90 -24.84 0.47
C SER A 209 18.33 -25.93 1.46
N THR A 210 19.57 -25.88 1.92
CA THR A 210 20.11 -26.87 2.87
C THR A 210 19.68 -26.57 4.31
N TYR A 211 19.39 -25.31 4.65
CA TYR A 211 19.13 -24.85 6.03
C TYR A 211 17.89 -25.46 6.67
N PHE A 212 16.86 -25.76 5.87
CA PHE A 212 15.56 -26.22 6.36
C PHE A 212 15.12 -27.56 5.76
N LYS A 213 16.07 -28.37 5.28
CA LYS A 213 15.78 -29.69 4.68
C LYS A 213 14.92 -30.59 5.59
N GLY A 214 15.11 -30.52 6.90
CA GLY A 214 14.33 -31.27 7.88
C GLY A 214 12.85 -30.87 7.96
N LEU A 215 12.48 -29.70 7.43
CA LEU A 215 11.11 -29.18 7.40
C LEU A 215 10.43 -29.28 6.02
N ASN A 216 11.13 -29.76 4.99
CA ASN A 216 10.61 -29.81 3.61
C ASN A 216 9.33 -30.65 3.44
N GLY A 217 9.07 -31.57 4.39
CA GLY A 217 7.84 -32.36 4.44
C GLY A 217 6.60 -31.60 4.89
N LEU A 218 6.76 -30.41 5.48
CA LEU A 218 5.67 -29.56 5.95
C LEU A 218 5.15 -28.64 4.85
N LEU A 219 3.96 -28.08 5.10
CA LEU A 219 3.43 -27.00 4.29
C LEU A 219 4.22 -25.74 4.58
N THR A 220 4.54 -24.98 3.53
CA THR A 220 5.39 -23.79 3.65
C THR A 220 4.67 -22.58 3.08
N THR A 221 4.78 -21.46 3.77
CA THR A 221 4.45 -20.14 3.24
C THR A 221 5.55 -19.14 3.60
N VAL A 222 5.37 -17.90 3.15
CA VAL A 222 6.32 -16.81 3.34
C VAL A 222 5.59 -15.57 3.83
N VAL A 223 6.23 -14.87 4.77
CA VAL A 223 5.81 -13.61 5.36
C VAL A 223 6.85 -12.54 5.00
N SER A 224 6.41 -11.38 4.52
CA SER A 224 7.25 -10.18 4.45
C SER A 224 7.42 -9.63 5.85
N GLY A 225 8.65 -9.68 6.35
CA GLY A 225 9.04 -9.19 7.66
C GLY A 225 9.93 -10.17 8.40
N SER A 226 10.41 -9.68 9.54
CA SER A 226 11.31 -10.41 10.43
C SER A 226 10.64 -11.63 11.06
N PRO A 227 11.41 -12.55 11.65
CA PRO A 227 10.85 -13.66 12.42
C PRO A 227 9.89 -13.16 13.53
N GLU A 228 10.22 -12.01 14.14
CA GLU A 228 9.39 -11.32 15.13
C GLU A 228 8.07 -10.82 14.51
N THR A 229 8.11 -10.27 13.30
CA THR A 229 6.90 -9.87 12.57
C THR A 229 5.98 -11.07 12.32
N ALA A 230 6.54 -12.20 11.86
CA ALA A 230 5.77 -13.42 11.64
C ALA A 230 5.11 -13.92 12.94
N ILE A 231 5.84 -13.90 14.06
CA ILE A 231 5.31 -14.30 15.38
C ILE A 231 4.23 -13.33 15.87
N SER A 232 4.41 -12.03 15.69
CA SER A 232 3.39 -11.03 16.02
C SER A 232 2.10 -11.29 15.24
N LEU A 233 2.18 -11.60 13.94
CA LEU A 233 0.99 -11.99 13.16
C LEU A 233 0.32 -13.25 13.70
N LEU A 234 1.09 -14.27 14.08
CA LEU A 234 0.55 -15.50 14.66
C LEU A 234 -0.15 -15.22 16.00
N LYS A 235 0.47 -14.42 16.87
CA LYS A 235 0.03 -14.19 18.25
C LYS A 235 -1.08 -13.15 18.39
N GLU A 236 -1.07 -12.10 17.57
CA GLU A 236 -1.97 -10.95 17.71
C GLU A 236 -3.11 -10.94 16.69
N GLU A 237 -2.93 -11.58 15.54
CA GLU A 237 -3.87 -11.47 14.43
C GLU A 237 -4.45 -12.82 13.99
N LEU A 238 -3.75 -13.95 14.22
CA LEU A 238 -4.21 -15.27 13.80
C LEU A 238 -4.87 -16.07 14.93
N PHE A 239 -4.29 -16.03 16.13
CA PHE A 239 -4.75 -16.71 17.34
C PHE A 239 -4.92 -15.70 18.48
N HIS A 240 -5.54 -16.13 19.60
CA HIS A 240 -5.53 -15.35 20.83
C HIS A 240 -4.12 -15.34 21.45
N PRO A 241 -3.63 -14.20 22.00
CA PRO A 241 -2.27 -14.12 22.54
C PRO A 241 -1.94 -15.15 23.64
N GLU A 242 -2.94 -15.56 24.42
CA GLU A 242 -2.82 -16.55 25.49
C GLU A 242 -2.75 -18.00 24.97
N GLN A 243 -3.18 -18.22 23.72
CA GLN A 243 -3.16 -19.55 23.08
C GLN A 243 -1.82 -19.85 22.42
N VAL A 244 -0.96 -18.85 22.20
CA VAL A 244 0.32 -19.01 21.47
C VAL A 244 1.50 -18.96 22.43
N VAL A 245 2.25 -20.05 22.50
CA VAL A 245 3.53 -20.13 23.22
C VAL A 245 4.68 -20.01 22.23
N VAL A 246 5.58 -19.07 22.46
CA VAL A 246 6.76 -18.85 21.61
C VAL A 246 7.95 -19.60 22.18
N VAL A 247 8.64 -20.39 21.37
CA VAL A 247 9.76 -21.24 21.79
C VAL A 247 10.93 -21.09 20.83
N ASP A 248 12.15 -20.95 21.32
CA ASP A 248 13.36 -21.09 20.52
C ASP A 248 13.77 -22.56 20.41
N TYR A 249 14.03 -23.03 19.19
CA TYR A 249 14.48 -24.39 18.94
C TYR A 249 15.98 -24.55 19.28
N GLU A 250 16.26 -25.34 20.31
CA GLU A 250 17.62 -25.73 20.71
C GLU A 250 17.92 -27.19 20.34
N ASN A 251 17.08 -28.11 20.80
CA ASN A 251 17.15 -29.54 20.53
C ASN A 251 15.78 -30.21 20.63
N ASN A 252 15.73 -31.49 20.25
CA ASN A 252 14.51 -32.28 20.18
C ASN A 252 13.90 -32.56 21.55
N GLU A 253 14.72 -32.88 22.55
CA GLU A 253 14.28 -33.30 23.87
C GLU A 253 13.63 -32.15 24.64
N GLN A 254 14.26 -30.98 24.66
CA GLN A 254 13.71 -29.79 25.31
C GLN A 254 12.43 -29.29 24.63
N LEU A 255 12.39 -29.32 23.29
CA LEU A 255 11.18 -28.96 22.56
C LEU A 255 10.03 -29.90 22.93
N PHE A 256 10.30 -31.20 23.00
CA PHE A 256 9.30 -32.20 23.35
C PHE A 256 8.75 -31.98 24.76
N GLN A 257 9.62 -31.73 25.75
CA GLN A 257 9.20 -31.42 27.13
C GLN A 257 8.30 -30.19 27.21
N LYS A 258 8.72 -29.06 26.60
CA LYS A 258 7.93 -27.82 26.58
C LYS A 258 6.55 -28.00 25.95
N ILE A 259 6.44 -28.87 24.94
CA ILE A 259 5.17 -29.15 24.28
C ILE A 259 4.25 -30.02 25.15
N GLN A 260 4.82 -30.97 25.90
CA GLN A 260 4.05 -31.83 26.82
C GLN A 260 3.49 -31.06 28.03
N GLU A 261 4.15 -30.00 28.47
CA GLU A 261 3.71 -29.19 29.62
C GLU A 261 2.39 -28.46 29.36
N ASN A 262 2.05 -28.17 28.10
CA ASN A 262 0.84 -27.46 27.75
C ASN A 262 0.11 -28.16 26.62
N ASN A 263 -1.04 -28.77 26.93
CA ASN A 263 -1.83 -29.55 25.98
C ASN A 263 -2.85 -28.74 25.17
N THR A 264 -3.01 -27.44 25.43
CA THR A 264 -4.03 -26.60 24.78
C THR A 264 -3.46 -25.48 23.91
N ALA A 265 -2.16 -25.18 24.02
CA ALA A 265 -1.52 -24.10 23.26
C ALA A 265 -1.10 -24.49 21.82
N VAL A 266 -0.91 -23.47 20.97
CA VAL A 266 -0.19 -23.58 19.71
C VAL A 266 1.23 -23.08 19.93
N PHE A 267 2.23 -23.79 19.41
CA PHE A 267 3.64 -23.47 19.60
C PHE A 267 4.22 -22.80 18.36
N ALA A 268 4.63 -21.53 18.49
CA ALA A 268 5.39 -20.80 17.50
C ALA A 268 6.89 -20.99 17.76
N ILE A 269 7.55 -21.82 16.97
CA ILE A 269 8.91 -22.32 17.20
C ILE A 269 9.88 -21.59 16.29
N LYS A 270 10.79 -20.79 16.84
CA LYS A 270 11.87 -20.12 16.09
C LYS A 270 12.97 -21.12 15.77
N VAL A 271 13.30 -21.29 14.48
CA VAL A 271 14.31 -22.25 14.02
C VAL A 271 15.41 -21.54 13.23
N LYS A 272 16.66 -21.62 13.68
CA LYS A 272 17.82 -21.07 12.94
C LYS A 272 18.21 -21.93 11.74
N SER A 273 18.17 -23.24 11.91
CA SER A 273 18.42 -24.25 10.88
C SER A 273 17.92 -25.61 11.37
N LEU A 274 17.39 -26.43 10.47
CA LEU A 274 17.05 -27.83 10.72
C LEU A 274 17.32 -28.65 9.45
N THR A 275 18.47 -29.32 9.41
CA THR A 275 18.96 -30.05 8.22
C THR A 275 18.40 -31.47 8.11
N HIS A 276 18.11 -32.10 9.25
CA HIS A 276 17.55 -33.45 9.33
C HIS A 276 16.14 -33.39 9.94
N ASN A 277 15.27 -34.32 9.56
CA ASN A 277 13.90 -34.37 10.06
C ASN A 277 13.81 -35.19 11.38
N PRO A 278 13.59 -34.56 12.55
CA PRO A 278 13.40 -35.29 13.80
C PRO A 278 11.97 -35.81 14.01
N PHE A 279 11.02 -35.37 13.18
CA PHE A 279 9.58 -35.54 13.39
C PHE A 279 8.99 -36.80 12.75
N GLY A 280 9.80 -37.58 12.04
CA GLY A 280 9.40 -38.90 11.54
C GLY A 280 9.16 -39.94 12.63
N ASN A 281 9.60 -39.70 13.87
CA ASN A 281 9.30 -40.59 14.99
C ASN A 281 7.82 -40.43 15.43
N PRO A 282 7.05 -41.53 15.56
CA PRO A 282 5.63 -41.51 15.95
C PRO A 282 5.32 -40.67 17.20
N LYS A 283 6.27 -40.50 18.13
CA LYS A 283 6.09 -39.68 19.34
C LYS A 283 5.72 -38.22 19.06
N TRP A 284 6.14 -37.67 17.93
CA TRP A 284 5.88 -36.27 17.57
C TRP A 284 4.50 -36.05 16.97
N PHE A 285 3.91 -37.11 16.43
CA PHE A 285 2.72 -37.02 15.60
C PHE A 285 1.50 -36.39 16.28
N PRO A 286 1.18 -36.70 17.56
CA PRO A 286 0.09 -36.05 18.27
C PRO A 286 0.22 -34.52 18.37
N PHE A 287 1.45 -34.00 18.25
CA PHE A 287 1.76 -32.59 18.48
C PHE A 287 2.00 -31.79 17.20
N LEU A 288 2.30 -32.45 16.07
CA LEU A 288 2.66 -31.80 14.80
C LEU A 288 1.65 -30.76 14.31
N THR A 289 0.37 -30.99 14.57
CA THR A 289 -0.75 -30.10 14.20
C THR A 289 -0.72 -28.77 14.94
N ARG A 290 -0.07 -28.72 16.12
CA ARG A 290 0.04 -27.56 17.01
C ARG A 290 1.39 -26.85 16.89
N MET A 291 2.29 -27.34 16.04
CA MET A 291 3.63 -26.78 15.84
C MET A 291 3.68 -25.91 14.59
N ILE A 292 4.11 -24.66 14.76
CA ILE A 292 4.35 -23.70 13.68
C ILE A 292 5.81 -23.27 13.75
N PHE A 293 6.62 -23.69 12.78
CA PHE A 293 8.03 -23.31 12.73
C PHE A 293 8.21 -22.02 11.94
N VAL A 294 8.95 -21.08 12.52
CA VAL A 294 9.28 -19.79 11.92
C VAL A 294 10.78 -19.74 11.65
N ASP A 295 11.15 -19.48 10.40
CA ASP A 295 12.54 -19.26 9.98
C ASP A 295 13.14 -18.09 10.76
N ASN A 296 14.11 -18.39 11.63
CA ASN A 296 14.93 -17.44 12.38
C ASN A 296 16.39 -17.51 11.93
N SER A 297 16.64 -17.90 10.67
CA SER A 297 17.99 -17.92 10.09
C SER A 297 18.56 -16.51 9.96
N PRO A 298 19.90 -16.38 9.88
CA PRO A 298 20.51 -15.08 9.61
C PRO A 298 19.99 -14.48 8.29
N MET A 299 19.67 -15.31 7.29
CA MET A 299 19.13 -14.79 6.02
C MET A 299 17.72 -14.21 6.19
N ALA A 300 16.87 -14.75 7.07
CA ALA A 300 15.53 -14.20 7.29
C ALA A 300 15.60 -12.82 7.92
N ILE A 301 16.49 -12.67 8.90
CA ILE A 301 16.78 -11.40 9.57
C ILE A 301 17.36 -10.39 8.57
N ARG A 302 18.27 -10.83 7.70
CA ARG A 302 18.92 -9.95 6.70
C ARG A 302 17.95 -9.50 5.61
N THR A 303 17.17 -10.40 5.03
CA THR A 303 16.29 -10.03 3.91
C THR A 303 14.92 -9.56 4.33
N ASN A 304 14.60 -9.70 5.62
CA ASN A 304 13.28 -9.41 6.15
C ASN A 304 12.18 -10.23 5.44
N ILE A 305 12.49 -11.50 5.18
CA ILE A 305 11.62 -12.49 4.54
C ILE A 305 11.71 -13.77 5.37
N SER A 306 10.61 -14.12 6.03
CA SER A 306 10.55 -15.27 6.93
C SER A 306 9.69 -16.36 6.32
N LEU A 307 10.23 -17.58 6.26
CA LEU A 307 9.46 -18.77 5.93
C LEU A 307 8.71 -19.27 7.17
N VAL A 308 7.51 -19.77 6.96
CA VAL A 308 6.68 -20.39 8.00
C VAL A 308 6.29 -21.79 7.55
N PHE A 309 6.58 -22.78 8.39
CA PHE A 309 6.32 -24.19 8.14
C PHE A 309 5.32 -24.73 9.17
N CYS A 310 4.29 -25.43 8.73
CA CYS A 310 3.40 -26.15 9.64
C CYS A 310 2.72 -27.32 8.94
N PHE A 311 2.12 -28.20 9.74
CA PHE A 311 1.34 -29.32 9.21
C PHE A 311 -0.07 -28.90 8.76
N HIS A 312 -0.61 -27.80 9.29
CA HIS A 312 -2.03 -27.47 9.19
C HIS A 312 -2.36 -26.52 8.02
N ASN A 313 -3.23 -26.95 7.10
CA ASN A 313 -3.62 -26.17 5.91
C ASN A 313 -4.29 -24.82 6.24
N LYS A 314 -5.28 -24.82 7.14
CA LYS A 314 -5.99 -23.57 7.50
C LYS A 314 -5.06 -22.52 8.12
N ILE A 315 -4.02 -22.91 8.86
CA ILE A 315 -3.02 -21.97 9.40
C ILE A 315 -2.31 -21.23 8.26
N ILE A 316 -1.79 -21.96 7.26
CA ILE A 316 -1.12 -21.36 6.09
C ILE A 316 -2.07 -20.44 5.33
N GLN A 317 -3.29 -20.89 5.05
CA GLN A 317 -4.28 -20.12 4.29
C GLN A 317 -4.70 -18.85 5.05
N SER A 318 -4.94 -18.95 6.35
CA SER A 318 -5.32 -17.81 7.18
C SER A 318 -4.15 -16.85 7.37
N LEU A 319 -2.92 -17.35 7.55
CA LEU A 319 -1.73 -16.51 7.64
C LEU A 319 -1.50 -15.72 6.35
N ASP A 320 -1.69 -16.33 5.18
CA ASP A 320 -1.62 -15.64 3.88
C ASP A 320 -2.63 -14.50 3.76
N LYS A 321 -3.86 -14.72 4.25
CA LYS A 321 -4.91 -13.70 4.29
C LYS A 321 -4.55 -12.57 5.25
N VAL A 322 -4.16 -12.90 6.48
CA VAL A 322 -3.76 -11.94 7.53
C VAL A 322 -2.59 -11.10 7.05
N HIS A 323 -1.54 -11.74 6.54
CA HIS A 323 -0.38 -11.05 5.97
C HIS A 323 -0.82 -10.05 4.89
N THR A 324 -1.60 -10.49 3.92
CA THR A 324 -2.07 -9.62 2.82
C THR A 324 -2.96 -8.48 3.31
N LYS A 325 -3.81 -8.73 4.31
CA LYS A 325 -4.72 -7.74 4.87
C LYS A 325 -3.98 -6.66 5.67
N LYS A 326 -3.02 -7.06 6.51
CA LYS A 326 -2.30 -6.21 7.47
C LYS A 326 -1.03 -5.58 6.89
N LEU A 327 -0.25 -6.35 6.16
CA LEU A 327 1.02 -5.93 5.55
C LEU A 327 0.91 -5.77 4.03
N GLY A 328 -0.13 -6.28 3.37
CA GLY A 328 -0.23 -6.20 1.91
C GLY A 328 0.56 -7.30 1.20
N ALA A 329 0.73 -7.15 -0.12
CA ALA A 329 1.46 -8.13 -0.93
C ALA A 329 2.95 -8.22 -0.52
N LEU A 330 3.55 -9.38 -0.80
CA LEU A 330 4.97 -9.65 -0.56
C LEU A 330 5.89 -8.67 -1.30
N ALA A 331 7.12 -8.52 -0.80
CA ALA A 331 8.14 -7.68 -1.42
C ALA A 331 9.01 -8.53 -2.36
N ASN A 332 8.71 -8.47 -3.66
CA ASN A 332 9.47 -9.18 -4.69
C ASN A 332 10.97 -8.82 -4.66
N SER A 333 11.34 -7.56 -4.41
CA SER A 333 12.76 -7.19 -4.35
C SER A 333 13.49 -7.86 -3.17
N GLN A 334 12.83 -8.10 -2.04
CA GLN A 334 13.43 -8.83 -0.91
C GLN A 334 13.45 -10.35 -1.15
N MET A 335 12.41 -10.91 -1.76
CA MET A 335 12.40 -12.34 -2.14
C MET A 335 13.56 -12.67 -3.10
N ASN A 336 13.80 -11.81 -4.10
CA ASN A 336 14.91 -11.99 -5.02
C ASN A 336 16.28 -11.79 -4.32
N LEU A 337 16.41 -10.84 -3.38
CA LEU A 337 17.62 -10.74 -2.55
C LEU A 337 17.87 -12.02 -1.75
N ARG A 338 16.81 -12.63 -1.19
CA ARG A 338 16.92 -13.90 -0.46
C ARG A 338 17.39 -15.04 -1.34
N LEU A 339 16.90 -15.14 -2.58
CA LEU A 339 17.38 -16.13 -3.54
C LEU A 339 18.88 -15.95 -3.82
N ILE A 340 19.34 -14.71 -4.03
CA ILE A 340 20.78 -14.44 -4.30
C ILE A 340 21.63 -14.86 -3.10
N LEU A 341 21.28 -14.43 -1.88
CA LEU A 341 22.06 -14.70 -0.67
C LEU A 341 22.12 -16.20 -0.31
N GLU A 342 21.11 -16.99 -0.69
CA GLU A 342 21.12 -18.43 -0.44
C GLU A 342 21.79 -19.26 -1.54
N LYS A 343 21.71 -18.83 -2.80
CA LYS A 343 22.06 -19.68 -3.95
C LYS A 343 23.33 -19.25 -4.66
N VAL A 344 23.77 -18.00 -4.50
CA VAL A 344 25.02 -17.51 -5.08
C VAL A 344 26.07 -17.43 -3.99
N SER A 345 27.22 -18.07 -4.23
CA SER A 345 28.27 -18.13 -3.22
C SER A 345 28.98 -16.77 -3.05
N LEU A 346 29.31 -16.43 -1.80
CA LEU A 346 30.02 -15.19 -1.47
C LEU A 346 31.37 -15.04 -2.19
N PRO A 347 32.22 -16.10 -2.32
CA PRO A 347 33.46 -16.00 -3.07
C PRO A 347 33.26 -15.62 -4.54
N ASN A 348 32.24 -16.19 -5.19
CA ASN A 348 31.94 -15.84 -6.58
C ASN A 348 31.41 -14.41 -6.72
N LEU A 349 30.57 -13.94 -5.80
CA LEU A 349 30.13 -12.53 -5.78
C LEU A 349 31.34 -11.57 -5.66
N GLN A 350 32.29 -11.89 -4.78
CA GLN A 350 33.52 -11.11 -4.62
C GLN A 350 34.41 -11.15 -5.86
N LYS A 351 34.55 -12.31 -6.51
CA LYS A 351 35.29 -12.47 -7.76
C LYS A 351 34.67 -11.66 -8.89
N PHE A 352 33.35 -11.79 -9.10
CA PHE A 352 32.62 -11.04 -10.13
C PHE A 352 32.79 -9.54 -9.93
N ARG A 353 32.63 -9.05 -8.71
CA ARG A 353 32.85 -7.64 -8.38
C ARG A 353 34.29 -7.21 -8.66
N SER A 354 35.28 -7.99 -8.23
CA SER A 354 36.69 -7.66 -8.44
C SER A 354 37.04 -7.58 -9.93
N GLY A 355 36.49 -8.48 -10.75
CA GLY A 355 36.60 -8.41 -12.20
C GLY A 355 36.01 -7.11 -12.78
N MET A 356 34.85 -6.68 -12.26
CA MET A 356 34.21 -5.42 -12.68
C MET A 356 35.06 -4.21 -12.29
N ASP A 357 35.54 -4.17 -11.04
CA ASP A 357 36.35 -3.06 -10.53
C ASP A 357 37.67 -2.93 -11.30
N ASN A 358 38.33 -4.04 -11.64
CA ASN A 358 39.52 -4.05 -12.50
C ASN A 358 39.21 -3.52 -13.91
N LYS A 359 38.07 -3.93 -14.49
CA LYS A 359 37.69 -3.47 -15.83
C LYS A 359 37.30 -1.98 -15.85
N ILE A 360 36.67 -1.48 -14.77
CA ILE A 360 36.38 -0.05 -14.60
C ILE A 360 37.68 0.76 -14.59
N VAL A 361 38.71 0.32 -13.87
CA VAL A 361 40.04 0.97 -13.86
C VAL A 361 40.69 0.92 -15.24
N SER A 362 40.57 -0.20 -15.96
CA SER A 362 41.03 -0.31 -17.35
C SER A 362 40.37 0.73 -18.26
N TYR A 363 39.05 0.91 -18.15
CA TYR A 363 38.33 1.93 -18.93
C TYR A 363 38.71 3.36 -18.52
N GLU A 364 38.97 3.62 -17.24
CA GLU A 364 39.46 4.94 -16.78
C GLU A 364 40.82 5.28 -17.42
N LYS A 365 41.76 4.31 -17.48
CA LYS A 365 43.05 4.48 -18.16
C LYS A 365 42.91 4.69 -19.67
N GLU A 366 42.04 3.93 -20.31
CA GLU A 366 41.76 4.05 -21.74
C GLU A 366 41.18 5.43 -22.09
N LEU A 367 40.27 5.94 -21.25
CA LEU A 367 39.75 7.30 -21.39
C LEU A 367 40.84 8.37 -21.16
N GLU A 368 41.75 8.18 -20.20
CA GLU A 368 42.89 9.09 -20.00
C GLU A 368 43.83 9.12 -21.21
N GLN A 369 44.10 7.96 -21.80
CA GLN A 369 44.90 7.84 -23.01
C GLN A 369 44.22 8.56 -24.19
N LEU A 370 42.93 8.32 -24.43
CA LEU A 370 42.17 9.01 -25.48
C LEU A 370 42.15 10.52 -25.29
N LYS A 371 42.01 11.01 -24.05
CA LYS A 371 42.11 12.44 -23.75
C LYS A 371 43.49 12.98 -24.07
N LYS A 372 44.56 12.26 -23.72
CA LYS A 372 45.93 12.69 -24.02
C LYS A 372 46.21 12.73 -25.52
N GLU A 373 45.80 11.69 -26.25
CA GLU A 373 46.02 11.55 -27.69
C GLU A 373 45.20 12.54 -28.51
N GLN A 374 43.92 12.74 -28.18
CA GLN A 374 43.02 13.57 -28.99
C GLN A 374 42.91 15.03 -28.53
N LEU A 375 43.12 15.32 -27.23
CA LEU A 375 42.92 16.66 -26.67
C LEU A 375 44.22 17.35 -26.23
N GLY A 376 45.31 16.60 -26.12
CA GLY A 376 46.61 17.04 -25.59
C GLY A 376 46.61 17.41 -24.10
N VAL A 377 45.46 17.36 -23.43
CA VAL A 377 45.24 17.77 -22.03
C VAL A 377 44.21 16.83 -21.41
N THR A 378 44.45 16.34 -20.20
CA THR A 378 43.58 15.37 -19.51
C THR A 378 42.57 16.01 -18.55
N ASP A 379 42.91 17.18 -18.00
CA ASP A 379 42.17 17.82 -16.90
C ASP A 379 41.30 19.01 -17.32
N ASN A 380 40.96 19.11 -18.60
CA ASN A 380 40.09 20.17 -19.10
C ASN A 380 38.64 19.64 -19.28
N PRO A 381 37.68 20.02 -18.42
CA PRO A 381 36.30 19.52 -18.49
C PRO A 381 35.58 19.86 -19.80
N GLU A 382 35.84 21.02 -20.39
CA GLU A 382 35.21 21.47 -21.65
C GLU A 382 35.73 20.68 -22.86
N LYS A 383 37.04 20.41 -22.90
CA LYS A 383 37.65 19.55 -23.92
C LYS A 383 37.18 18.11 -23.78
N ASN A 384 37.12 17.60 -22.55
CA ASN A 384 36.60 16.26 -22.25
C ASN A 384 35.14 16.12 -22.73
N LEU A 385 34.33 17.15 -22.53
CA LEU A 385 32.95 17.18 -23.00
C LEU A 385 32.87 17.10 -24.53
N SER A 386 33.75 17.83 -25.23
CA SER A 386 33.82 17.81 -26.69
C SER A 386 34.21 16.43 -27.24
N LEU A 387 35.15 15.73 -26.59
CA LEU A 387 35.51 14.35 -26.93
C LEU A 387 34.30 13.42 -26.84
N PHE A 388 33.63 13.38 -25.69
CA PHE A 388 32.47 12.49 -25.47
C PHE A 388 31.25 12.84 -26.35
N LYS A 389 31.19 14.08 -26.81
CA LYS A 389 30.15 14.55 -27.71
C LYS A 389 30.31 13.97 -29.12
N PHE A 390 31.53 13.89 -29.64
CA PHE A 390 31.79 13.54 -31.05
C PHE A 390 32.44 12.17 -31.29
N ASP A 391 33.16 11.62 -30.32
CA ASP A 391 33.81 10.32 -30.47
C ASP A 391 32.92 9.18 -29.96
N GLU A 392 32.44 8.33 -30.87
CA GLU A 392 31.55 7.22 -30.54
C GLU A 392 32.24 6.17 -29.67
N PHE A 393 33.55 5.96 -29.86
CA PHE A 393 34.33 5.00 -29.10
C PHE A 393 34.44 5.40 -27.62
N SER A 394 34.89 6.63 -27.34
CA SER A 394 34.91 7.22 -25.99
C SER A 394 33.53 7.18 -25.35
N ARG A 395 32.47 7.44 -26.14
CA ARG A 395 31.09 7.39 -25.67
C ARG A 395 30.66 5.97 -25.28
N GLN A 396 31.10 4.95 -26.02
CA GLN A 396 30.83 3.56 -25.66
C GLN A 396 31.57 3.16 -24.39
N ILE A 397 32.83 3.58 -24.23
CA ILE A 397 33.61 3.31 -23.02
C ILE A 397 32.95 3.91 -21.77
N ILE A 398 32.49 5.17 -21.79
CA ILE A 398 31.81 5.76 -20.63
C ILE A 398 30.49 5.04 -20.29
N LYS A 399 29.76 4.51 -21.28
CA LYS A 399 28.54 3.72 -21.06
C LYS A 399 28.85 2.36 -20.43
N ASP A 400 29.86 1.66 -20.92
CA ASP A 400 30.28 0.36 -20.39
C ASP A 400 30.84 0.52 -18.96
N LYS A 401 31.64 1.56 -18.74
CA LYS A 401 32.10 1.96 -17.39
C LYS A 401 30.94 2.25 -16.45
N TYR A 402 29.94 3.01 -16.88
CA TYR A 402 28.73 3.28 -16.09
C TYR A 402 27.99 1.97 -15.76
N THR A 403 27.83 1.10 -16.74
CA THR A 403 27.13 -0.18 -16.61
C THR A 403 27.81 -1.08 -15.57
N LEU A 404 29.13 -1.30 -15.71
CA LEU A 404 29.91 -2.08 -14.75
C LEU A 404 29.94 -1.42 -13.37
N SER A 405 29.97 -0.08 -13.29
CA SER A 405 29.94 0.63 -12.01
C SER A 405 28.61 0.42 -11.27
N LYS A 406 27.48 0.45 -11.98
CA LYS A 406 26.16 0.18 -11.38
C LYS A 406 26.03 -1.26 -10.93
N LEU A 407 26.47 -2.22 -11.74
CA LEU A 407 26.44 -3.63 -11.36
C LEU A 407 27.39 -3.92 -10.19
N SER A 408 28.62 -3.38 -10.20
CA SER A 408 29.59 -3.50 -9.10
C SER A 408 29.03 -2.92 -7.79
N ASN A 409 28.41 -1.74 -7.84
CA ASN A 409 27.73 -1.14 -6.67
C ASN A 409 26.62 -2.04 -6.12
N TYR A 410 25.86 -2.71 -7.00
CA TYR A 410 24.83 -3.64 -6.57
C TYR A 410 25.42 -4.91 -5.94
N LEU A 411 26.52 -5.44 -6.49
CA LEU A 411 27.23 -6.57 -5.87
C LEU A 411 27.83 -6.20 -4.51
N ASP A 412 28.38 -5.00 -4.35
CA ASP A 412 28.84 -4.50 -3.05
C ASP A 412 27.71 -4.51 -2.02
N LEU A 413 26.51 -4.05 -2.41
CA LEU A 413 25.33 -4.12 -1.54
C LEU A 413 25.02 -5.56 -1.11
N ILE A 414 24.98 -6.51 -2.05
CA ILE A 414 24.71 -7.92 -1.73
C ILE A 414 25.78 -8.50 -0.80
N ILE A 415 27.06 -8.25 -1.10
CA ILE A 415 28.20 -8.72 -0.30
C ILE A 415 28.09 -8.18 1.13
N ARG A 416 27.77 -6.89 1.29
CA ARG A 416 27.56 -6.27 2.61
C ARG A 416 26.35 -6.79 3.35
N CYS A 417 25.31 -7.25 2.63
CA CYS A 417 24.16 -7.92 3.26
C CYS A 417 24.54 -9.28 3.87
N ALA A 418 25.63 -9.90 3.41
CA ALA A 418 26.12 -11.16 3.96
C ALA A 418 26.77 -10.99 5.35
N ASP A 419 27.10 -9.77 5.77
CA ASP A 419 27.57 -9.45 7.11
C ASP A 419 26.55 -8.59 7.88
N SER A 420 26.24 -8.96 9.12
CA SER A 420 25.17 -8.28 9.88
C SER A 420 25.56 -6.86 10.29
N SER A 421 26.82 -6.61 10.64
CA SER A 421 27.28 -5.28 11.05
C SER A 421 27.27 -4.31 9.87
N GLN A 422 27.84 -4.73 8.74
CA GLN A 422 27.87 -3.96 7.51
C GLN A 422 26.47 -3.69 6.97
N GLN A 423 25.57 -4.67 7.06
CA GLN A 423 24.18 -4.50 6.64
C GLN A 423 23.46 -3.45 7.48
N LYS A 424 23.59 -3.47 8.81
CA LYS A 424 22.97 -2.47 9.69
C LYS A 424 23.45 -1.06 9.37
N MET A 425 24.75 -0.88 9.14
CA MET A 425 25.31 0.40 8.70
C MET A 425 24.76 0.83 7.33
N LEU A 426 24.64 -0.11 6.39
CA LEU A 426 24.07 0.14 5.07
C LEU A 426 22.59 0.54 5.15
N ASN A 427 21.78 -0.17 5.96
CA ASN A 427 20.37 0.14 6.19
C ASN A 427 20.20 1.55 6.76
N LYS A 428 21.00 1.93 7.75
CA LYS A 428 20.97 3.27 8.34
C LYS A 428 21.26 4.34 7.28
N ALA A 429 22.31 4.17 6.48
CA ALA A 429 22.68 5.11 5.43
C ALA A 429 21.62 5.21 4.33
N LEU A 430 21.05 4.07 3.92
CA LEU A 430 19.99 4.00 2.91
C LEU A 430 18.69 4.67 3.39
N ILE A 431 18.27 4.42 4.63
CA ILE A 431 17.08 5.04 5.22
C ILE A 431 17.25 6.55 5.33
N GLU A 432 18.39 7.02 5.83
CA GLU A 432 18.67 8.45 5.94
C GLU A 432 18.67 9.14 4.57
N THR A 433 19.31 8.51 3.58
CA THR A 433 19.32 9.00 2.20
C THR A 433 17.92 8.99 1.59
N PHE A 434 17.14 7.94 1.82
CA PHE A 434 15.77 7.84 1.32
C PHE A 434 14.86 8.92 1.93
N GLU A 435 14.95 9.14 3.25
CA GLU A 435 14.19 10.16 3.96
C GLU A 435 14.53 11.57 3.46
N GLU A 436 15.82 11.90 3.38
CA GLU A 436 16.31 13.18 2.87
C GLU A 436 15.82 13.42 1.43
N ARG A 437 16.00 12.41 0.56
CA ARG A 437 15.63 12.53 -0.86
C ARG A 437 14.12 12.63 -1.03
N THR A 438 13.34 11.90 -0.23
CA THR A 438 11.87 11.96 -0.25
C THR A 438 11.38 13.36 0.12
N LEU A 439 11.89 13.93 1.22
CA LEU A 439 11.55 15.30 1.64
C LEU A 439 11.92 16.33 0.56
N LYS A 440 13.13 16.24 0.00
CA LYS A 440 13.58 17.15 -1.08
C LYS A 440 12.77 17.02 -2.35
N TYR A 441 12.37 15.80 -2.71
CA TYR A 441 11.69 15.54 -3.96
C TYR A 441 10.19 15.91 -3.92
N PHE A 442 9.48 15.45 -2.89
CA PHE A 442 8.03 15.62 -2.74
C PHE A 442 7.63 16.92 -2.03
N TYR A 443 8.42 17.38 -1.05
CA TYR A 443 8.08 18.51 -0.16
C TYR A 443 9.10 19.65 -0.18
N SER A 444 9.82 19.79 -1.30
CA SER A 444 10.74 20.91 -1.55
C SER A 444 11.88 21.06 -0.51
N GLY A 445 12.12 20.05 0.34
CA GLY A 445 13.21 20.06 1.32
C GLY A 445 12.92 20.85 2.61
N THR A 446 11.65 21.05 2.97
CA THR A 446 11.26 21.78 4.19
C THR A 446 11.82 21.14 5.46
N GLN A 447 12.73 21.85 6.15
CA GLN A 447 13.44 21.35 7.35
C GLN A 447 12.55 21.14 8.59
N LYS A 448 11.35 21.73 8.63
CA LYS A 448 10.40 21.59 9.75
C LYS A 448 9.61 20.28 9.74
N LEU A 449 9.66 19.52 8.65
CA LEU A 449 8.92 18.26 8.55
C LEU A 449 9.71 17.11 9.18
N HIS A 450 8.98 16.21 9.81
CA HIS A 450 9.54 14.98 10.35
C HIS A 450 9.10 13.80 9.50
N ILE A 451 10.03 12.90 9.20
CA ILE A 451 9.79 11.71 8.38
C ILE A 451 10.35 10.47 9.07
N ALA A 452 9.61 9.36 8.94
CA ALA A 452 10.06 8.02 9.28
C ALA A 452 9.73 7.06 8.14
N THR A 453 10.73 6.29 7.73
CA THR A 453 10.55 5.19 6.79
C THR A 453 9.83 4.03 7.45
N VAL A 454 8.86 3.46 6.75
CA VAL A 454 8.18 2.22 7.14
C VAL A 454 8.62 1.13 6.16
N VAL A 455 9.37 0.17 6.69
CA VAL A 455 10.22 -0.73 5.90
C VAL A 455 9.46 -1.93 5.31
N GLU A 456 8.24 -2.17 5.75
CA GLU A 456 7.41 -3.30 5.31
C GLU A 456 6.02 -2.85 4.90
N GLY A 457 5.43 -3.57 3.94
CA GLY A 457 4.01 -3.60 3.68
C GLY A 457 3.37 -2.40 2.96
N GLY A 458 4.19 -1.46 2.48
CA GLY A 458 3.75 -0.28 1.73
C GLY A 458 2.72 0.57 2.51
N GLY A 459 1.75 1.15 1.78
CA GLY A 459 0.73 2.06 2.34
C GLY A 459 -0.05 1.54 3.55
N ARG A 460 -0.34 0.23 3.58
CA ARG A 460 -1.14 -0.39 4.66
C ARG A 460 -0.45 -0.34 6.01
N ASN A 461 0.84 -0.67 6.05
CA ASN A 461 1.58 -0.71 7.31
C ASN A 461 1.86 0.70 7.88
N GLN A 462 1.87 1.72 7.03
CA GLN A 462 1.97 3.12 7.47
C GLN A 462 0.74 3.52 8.29
N ILE A 463 -0.45 3.20 7.79
CA ILE A 463 -1.73 3.41 8.48
C ILE A 463 -1.80 2.54 9.74
N LYS A 464 -1.42 1.25 9.66
CA LYS A 464 -1.35 0.36 10.84
C LYS A 464 -0.44 0.93 11.92
N THR A 465 0.76 1.41 11.56
CA THR A 465 1.71 2.01 12.50
C THR A 465 1.13 3.24 13.20
N TYR A 466 0.36 4.06 12.48
CA TYR A 466 -0.37 5.16 13.10
C TYR A 466 -1.50 4.68 14.03
N GLY A 467 -2.26 3.65 13.63
CA GLY A 467 -3.26 3.02 14.50
C GLY A 467 -2.66 2.48 15.81
N ASP A 468 -1.52 1.80 15.73
CA ASP A 468 -0.82 1.28 16.92
C ASP A 468 -0.32 2.41 17.83
N PHE A 469 0.12 3.54 17.26
CA PHE A 469 0.43 4.75 18.03
C PHE A 469 -0.80 5.25 18.79
N LEU A 470 -1.97 5.32 18.12
CA LEU A 470 -3.21 5.79 18.75
C LEU A 470 -3.65 4.92 19.93
N LEU A 471 -3.40 3.61 19.87
CA LEU A 471 -3.75 2.68 20.95
C LEU A 471 -2.80 2.77 22.16
N GLN A 472 -1.56 3.22 21.96
CA GLN A 472 -0.53 3.29 23.01
C GLN A 472 -0.34 4.69 23.59
N ARG A 473 -0.88 5.73 22.95
CA ARG A 473 -0.74 7.11 23.41
C ARG A 473 -1.47 7.34 24.74
N LYS A 474 -0.98 8.29 25.51
CA LYS A 474 -1.64 8.78 26.73
C LYS A 474 -2.31 10.11 26.45
N LEU A 475 -3.61 10.22 26.73
CA LEU A 475 -4.35 11.47 26.65
C LEU A 475 -4.19 12.26 27.95
N LYS A 476 -4.19 13.60 27.85
CA LYS A 476 -4.14 14.46 29.03
C LYS A 476 -5.44 14.34 29.84
N ALA A 477 -5.31 14.30 31.16
CA ALA A 477 -6.46 14.32 32.05
C ALA A 477 -7.18 15.68 31.99
N VAL A 478 -8.51 15.65 32.13
CA VAL A 478 -9.33 16.86 32.25
C VAL A 478 -9.37 17.27 33.72
N ASN A 479 -9.44 18.58 33.99
CA ASN A 479 -9.54 19.10 35.35
C ASN A 479 -10.79 18.51 36.07
N LYS A 480 -10.61 18.10 37.32
CA LYS A 480 -11.64 17.48 38.15
C LYS A 480 -12.89 18.36 38.28
N GLU A 481 -12.72 19.68 38.41
CA GLU A 481 -13.85 20.62 38.49
C GLU A 481 -14.77 20.57 37.25
N ILE A 482 -14.18 20.46 36.06
CA ILE A 482 -14.92 20.34 34.79
C ILE A 482 -15.62 18.98 34.73
N VAL A 483 -14.95 17.91 35.17
CA VAL A 483 -15.54 16.56 35.26
C VAL A 483 -16.75 16.56 36.19
N ASP A 484 -16.64 17.17 37.37
CA ASP A 484 -17.72 17.24 38.35
C ASP A 484 -18.89 18.08 37.82
N ARG A 485 -18.62 19.23 37.18
CA ARG A 485 -19.63 20.05 36.50
C ARG A 485 -20.41 19.25 35.44
N CYS A 486 -19.72 18.53 34.56
CA CYS A 486 -20.37 17.70 33.55
C CYS A 486 -21.17 16.54 34.16
N ARG A 487 -20.70 15.96 35.27
CA ARG A 487 -21.39 14.89 35.98
C ARG A 487 -22.73 15.38 36.54
N VAL A 488 -22.75 16.55 37.17
CA VAL A 488 -23.97 17.18 37.71
C VAL A 488 -24.99 17.43 36.59
N ILE A 489 -24.54 18.02 35.48
CA ILE A 489 -25.40 18.29 34.32
C ILE A 489 -25.97 16.98 33.74
N LEU A 490 -25.12 16.01 33.43
CA LEU A 490 -25.53 14.78 32.73
C LEU A 490 -26.35 13.84 33.61
N ASN A 491 -26.18 13.84 34.93
CA ASN A 491 -26.99 13.01 35.84
C ASN A 491 -28.41 13.55 36.02
N LEU A 492 -28.61 14.86 35.84
CA LEU A 492 -29.94 15.47 35.92
C LEU A 492 -30.80 15.07 34.72
N TYR A 493 -30.23 15.12 33.51
CA TYR A 493 -30.96 14.79 32.28
C TYR A 493 -31.02 13.27 32.03
N PRO A 494 -32.13 12.74 31.47
CA PRO A 494 -32.25 11.32 31.13
C PRO A 494 -31.14 10.86 30.18
N ASP A 495 -30.62 9.65 30.40
CA ASP A 495 -29.55 9.08 29.58
C ASP A 495 -30.04 8.78 28.16
N THR A 496 -29.39 9.39 27.18
CA THR A 496 -29.62 9.14 25.75
C THR A 496 -29.24 7.71 25.34
N TYR A 497 -28.51 6.93 26.13
CA TYR A 497 -28.25 5.49 25.87
C TYR A 497 -29.48 4.59 26.06
N GLN A 498 -30.50 5.01 26.83
CA GLN A 498 -31.75 4.24 26.96
C GLN A 498 -32.62 4.27 25.68
N ARG A 499 -32.15 4.98 24.64
CA ARG A 499 -32.65 5.09 23.26
C ARG A 499 -33.09 3.78 22.59
N THR A 500 -32.53 2.62 22.96
CA THR A 500 -32.61 1.42 22.10
C THR A 500 -33.49 0.28 22.60
N LEU A 501 -33.95 0.27 23.85
CA LEU A 501 -34.62 -0.93 24.39
C LEU A 501 -36.13 -0.82 24.57
N LYS A 502 -36.75 0.38 24.59
CA LYS A 502 -38.17 0.47 25.00
C LYS A 502 -39.13 1.37 24.20
N ASN A 503 -38.72 2.33 23.37
CA ASN A 503 -39.70 3.23 22.72
C ASN A 503 -39.28 3.69 21.32
N HIS A 504 -40.00 3.24 20.29
CA HIS A 504 -39.80 3.62 18.88
C HIS A 504 -40.45 4.96 18.47
N PHE A 505 -41.10 5.71 19.37
CA PHE A 505 -42.08 6.74 18.96
C PHE A 505 -41.88 8.19 19.42
N HIS A 506 -40.82 8.55 20.17
CA HIS A 506 -40.51 9.96 20.46
C HIS A 506 -39.11 10.36 19.97
N LYS A 507 -39.05 11.32 19.04
CA LYS A 507 -37.82 11.75 18.34
C LYS A 507 -36.88 12.65 19.16
N ASN A 508 -37.25 13.12 20.35
CA ASN A 508 -36.46 14.10 21.12
C ASN A 508 -36.32 13.69 22.60
N PHE A 509 -35.09 13.56 23.10
CA PHE A 509 -34.72 13.26 24.50
C PHE A 509 -33.59 14.21 24.97
N GLY A 510 -33.27 14.23 26.27
CA GLY A 510 -32.17 15.02 26.83
C GLY A 510 -32.30 16.54 26.58
N ILE A 511 -31.21 17.20 26.20
CA ILE A 511 -31.19 18.66 25.90
C ILE A 511 -32.13 19.03 24.74
N ASN A 512 -32.31 18.16 23.74
CA ASN A 512 -33.23 18.45 22.64
C ASN A 512 -34.70 18.45 23.07
N LEU A 513 -35.05 17.63 24.08
CA LEU A 513 -36.36 17.69 24.72
C LEU A 513 -36.52 18.99 25.53
N PHE A 514 -35.48 19.42 26.26
CA PHE A 514 -35.45 20.74 26.90
C PHE A 514 -35.71 21.86 25.89
N LEU A 515 -34.95 21.91 24.78
CA LEU A 515 -35.09 22.95 23.76
C LEU A 515 -36.47 22.94 23.08
N GLU A 516 -37.11 21.79 22.96
CA GLU A 516 -38.48 21.69 22.45
C GLU A 516 -39.51 22.24 23.45
N LYS A 517 -39.48 21.75 24.69
CA LYS A 517 -40.40 22.16 25.74
C LYS A 517 -40.24 23.64 26.09
N TYR A 518 -39.00 24.11 26.16
CA TYR A 518 -38.66 25.51 26.40
C TYR A 518 -39.15 26.42 25.26
N LYS A 519 -39.03 26.02 23.98
CA LYS A 519 -39.62 26.78 22.86
C LYS A 519 -41.15 26.79 22.88
N GLN A 520 -41.79 25.66 23.15
CA GLN A 520 -43.24 25.58 23.32
C GLN A 520 -43.71 26.49 24.46
N TYR A 521 -42.89 26.65 25.49
CA TYR A 521 -43.16 27.50 26.64
C TYR A 521 -42.90 28.99 26.38
N LEU A 522 -41.83 29.37 25.66
CA LEU A 522 -41.61 30.76 25.22
C LEU A 522 -42.78 31.29 24.37
N ILE A 523 -43.39 30.42 23.55
CA ILE A 523 -44.59 30.75 22.76
C ILE A 523 -45.84 30.91 23.66
N LYS A 524 -45.91 30.21 24.81
CA LYS A 524 -46.99 30.36 25.79
C LYS A 524 -46.80 31.53 26.76
N ALA A 525 -45.56 31.97 26.99
CA ALA A 525 -45.17 32.87 28.07
C ALA A 525 -45.09 34.35 27.69
N GLU A 526 -45.53 34.76 26.48
CA GLU A 526 -45.76 36.19 26.17
C GLU A 526 -46.80 36.87 27.11
N ASN A 527 -47.43 36.12 28.03
CA ASN A 527 -48.51 36.58 28.90
C ASN A 527 -48.24 36.62 30.43
N GLU A 528 -47.05 36.28 30.98
CA GLU A 528 -46.83 36.30 32.44
C GLU A 528 -45.42 36.74 32.89
N THR A 529 -45.31 37.50 33.99
CA THR A 529 -44.13 38.28 34.44
C THR A 529 -43.20 37.63 35.50
N ASP A 530 -43.47 36.42 36.01
CA ASP A 530 -42.66 35.82 37.09
C ASP A 530 -41.48 34.97 36.59
N ASN A 531 -40.26 35.21 37.07
CA ASN A 531 -39.03 34.49 36.67
C ASN A 531 -38.73 33.22 37.48
N GLU A 532 -39.21 33.11 38.72
CA GLU A 532 -38.85 32.00 39.62
C GLU A 532 -39.79 30.80 39.41
N GLY A 533 -41.08 31.05 39.18
CA GLY A 533 -42.04 30.05 38.70
C GLY A 533 -41.69 29.44 37.34
N ARG A 534 -41.03 30.20 36.44
CA ARG A 534 -40.63 29.75 35.08
C ARG A 534 -39.70 28.55 35.10
N LEU A 535 -38.63 28.59 35.89
CA LEU A 535 -37.68 27.47 35.98
C LEU A 535 -38.34 26.24 36.59
N LYS A 536 -39.14 26.43 37.64
CA LYS A 536 -39.84 25.35 38.33
C LYS A 536 -40.81 24.62 37.40
N ASN A 537 -41.60 25.34 36.61
CA ASN A 537 -42.53 24.75 35.63
C ASN A 537 -41.81 23.98 34.53
N VAL A 538 -40.70 24.52 34.00
CA VAL A 538 -39.87 23.81 33.00
C VAL A 538 -39.25 22.53 33.57
N LEU A 539 -38.79 22.53 34.82
CA LEU A 539 -38.25 21.35 35.49
C LEU A 539 -39.33 20.28 35.77
N ILE A 540 -40.58 20.70 36.03
CA ILE A 540 -41.75 19.81 36.16
C ILE A 540 -42.08 19.16 34.82
N ASP A 541 -42.19 19.96 33.76
CA ASP A 541 -42.50 19.48 32.40
C ASP A 541 -41.46 18.50 31.85
N LEU A 542 -40.22 18.60 32.34
CA LEU A 542 -39.12 17.70 32.01
C LEU A 542 -39.03 16.47 32.92
N GLY A 543 -39.84 16.40 33.98
CA GLY A 543 -39.85 15.29 34.94
C GLY A 543 -38.56 15.18 35.76
N ILE A 544 -37.83 16.28 35.94
CA ILE A 544 -36.52 16.32 36.64
C ILE A 544 -36.53 17.18 37.90
N LEU A 545 -37.68 17.77 38.28
CA LEU A 545 -37.80 18.64 39.45
C LEU A 545 -37.34 17.96 40.74
N GLU A 546 -37.77 16.71 40.99
CA GLU A 546 -37.39 15.99 42.20
C GLU A 546 -35.87 15.76 42.27
N LYS A 547 -35.26 15.34 41.15
CA LYS A 547 -33.81 15.17 41.05
C LYS A 547 -33.07 16.49 41.26
N TYR A 548 -33.56 17.58 40.69
CA TYR A 548 -32.99 18.91 40.87
C TYR A 548 -33.04 19.37 42.34
N ASN A 549 -34.15 19.13 43.04
CA ASN A 549 -34.30 19.51 44.45
C ASN A 549 -33.40 18.70 45.39
N THR A 550 -32.97 17.50 44.98
CA THR A 550 -32.00 16.68 45.74
C THR A 550 -30.55 17.14 45.59
N LEU A 551 -30.25 18.07 44.66
CA LEU A 551 -28.91 18.62 44.45
C LEU A 551 -28.55 19.66 45.52
N SER A 552 -27.27 19.78 45.87
CA SER A 552 -26.75 20.84 46.75
C SER A 552 -26.91 22.24 46.14
N SER A 553 -26.82 23.29 46.94
CA SER A 553 -26.94 24.69 46.48
C SER A 553 -25.91 25.07 45.40
N GLY A 554 -24.69 24.50 45.48
CA GLY A 554 -23.64 24.67 44.46
C GLY A 554 -23.98 23.96 43.14
N GLU A 555 -24.51 22.74 43.20
CA GLU A 555 -24.93 21.96 42.02
C GLU A 555 -26.16 22.57 41.34
N GLN A 556 -27.12 23.06 42.11
CA GLN A 556 -28.27 23.80 41.60
C GLN A 556 -27.83 25.05 40.82
N ARG A 557 -26.79 25.77 41.30
CA ARG A 557 -26.21 26.92 40.59
C ARG A 557 -25.63 26.52 39.23
N ILE A 558 -24.91 25.39 39.16
CA ILE A 558 -24.37 24.84 37.90
C ILE A 558 -25.50 24.58 36.89
N ILE A 559 -26.61 23.98 37.34
CA ILE A 559 -27.75 23.70 36.46
C ILE A 559 -28.45 24.97 35.99
N LYS A 560 -28.65 25.96 36.87
CA LYS A 560 -29.23 27.26 36.49
C LYS A 560 -28.39 27.97 35.42
N GLU A 561 -27.08 27.98 35.60
CA GLU A 561 -26.13 28.56 34.66
C GLU A 561 -26.16 27.84 33.30
N PHE A 562 -26.15 26.50 33.32
CA PHE A 562 -26.27 25.67 32.13
C PHE A 562 -27.57 25.94 31.35
N ILE A 563 -28.71 25.98 32.04
CA ILE A 563 -30.02 26.28 31.45
C ILE A 563 -30.06 27.67 30.82
N SER A 564 -29.47 28.67 31.48
CA SER A 564 -29.35 30.02 30.92
C SER A 564 -28.57 30.01 29.60
N ASN A 565 -27.46 29.28 29.54
CA ASN A 565 -26.63 29.18 28.33
C ASN A 565 -27.31 28.40 27.19
N LEU A 566 -28.22 27.46 27.50
CA LEU A 566 -28.98 26.70 26.50
C LEU A 566 -29.96 27.56 25.68
N THR A 567 -30.41 28.70 26.19
CA THR A 567 -31.40 29.58 25.52
C THR A 567 -30.95 30.04 24.13
N ASN A 568 -29.65 30.14 23.91
CA ASN A 568 -29.04 30.56 22.65
C ASN A 568 -28.81 29.40 21.65
N LEU A 569 -29.11 28.15 22.03
CA LEU A 569 -28.82 26.97 21.21
C LEU A 569 -30.03 26.56 20.34
N LYS A 570 -29.79 26.30 19.05
CA LYS A 570 -30.83 25.78 18.14
C LYS A 570 -31.00 24.27 18.33
N LYS A 571 -32.25 23.80 18.46
CA LYS A 571 -32.59 22.37 18.46
C LYS A 571 -31.99 21.66 17.25
N THR A 572 -31.04 20.76 17.48
CA THR A 572 -30.34 19.97 16.45
C THR A 572 -29.91 18.64 17.03
N SER A 573 -29.82 17.58 16.22
CA SER A 573 -29.33 16.26 16.66
C SER A 573 -27.92 16.30 17.27
N ILE A 574 -27.14 17.34 16.94
CA ILE A 574 -25.76 17.57 17.42
C ILE A 574 -25.69 17.69 18.95
N SER A 575 -26.72 18.22 19.60
CA SER A 575 -26.76 18.36 21.06
C SER A 575 -26.74 17.00 21.77
N ASP A 576 -27.36 15.98 21.17
CA ASP A 576 -27.40 14.63 21.73
C ASP A 576 -26.06 13.91 21.47
N ASP A 577 -25.49 14.09 20.28
CA ASP A 577 -24.14 13.60 19.94
C ASP A 577 -23.08 14.11 20.94
N VAL A 578 -23.12 15.42 21.26
CA VAL A 578 -22.16 16.03 22.21
C VAL A 578 -22.32 15.48 23.61
N GLN A 579 -23.55 15.26 24.10
CA GLN A 579 -23.77 14.60 25.40
C GLN A 579 -23.19 13.18 25.42
N MET A 580 -23.40 12.41 24.36
CA MET A 580 -22.84 11.06 24.23
C MET A 580 -21.31 11.09 24.21
N ILE A 581 -20.70 12.05 23.51
CA ILE A 581 -19.24 12.23 23.48
C ILE A 581 -18.72 12.57 24.87
N ILE A 582 -19.34 13.51 25.58
CA ILE A 582 -18.89 13.89 26.94
C ILE A 582 -18.95 12.69 27.88
N ARG A 583 -20.04 11.90 27.80
CA ARG A 583 -20.19 10.66 28.55
C ARG A 583 -19.06 9.67 28.25
N ASP A 584 -18.75 9.46 26.98
CA ASP A 584 -17.70 8.52 26.58
C ASP A 584 -16.29 9.03 26.97
N VAL A 585 -15.99 10.30 26.72
CA VAL A 585 -14.67 10.91 26.98
C VAL A 585 -14.36 11.04 28.48
N LEU A 586 -15.36 11.30 29.33
CA LEU A 586 -15.18 11.56 30.76
C LEU A 586 -15.61 10.41 31.68
N PHE A 587 -16.64 9.66 31.30
CA PHE A 587 -17.34 8.69 32.17
C PHE A 587 -17.48 7.30 31.54
N GLY A 588 -16.62 6.95 30.57
CA GLY A 588 -16.50 5.57 30.11
C GLY A 588 -16.33 4.61 31.29
N LYS A 589 -16.73 3.33 31.12
CA LYS A 589 -16.63 2.31 32.18
C LYS A 589 -15.24 2.37 32.82
N GLU A 590 -15.16 2.36 34.16
CA GLU A 590 -13.92 2.56 34.92
C GLU A 590 -12.77 1.61 34.49
N ASP A 591 -13.11 0.48 33.86
CA ASP A 591 -12.16 -0.52 33.33
C ASP A 591 -11.81 -0.39 31.82
N LYS A 592 -12.37 0.59 31.08
CA LYS A 592 -12.17 0.73 29.62
C LYS A 592 -11.37 1.97 29.26
N VAL A 593 -10.19 1.76 28.67
CA VAL A 593 -9.42 2.80 27.98
C VAL A 593 -10.27 3.41 26.86
N LEU A 594 -10.33 4.76 26.80
CA LEU A 594 -11.03 5.49 25.75
C LEU A 594 -10.51 5.08 24.37
N LYS A 595 -11.38 4.50 23.54
CA LYS A 595 -11.01 4.08 22.19
C LYS A 595 -10.73 5.29 21.30
N PRO A 596 -9.74 5.23 20.38
CA PRO A 596 -9.53 6.30 19.43
C PRO A 596 -10.67 6.43 18.43
N TYR A 597 -11.07 7.66 18.12
CA TYR A 597 -12.13 7.96 17.14
C TYR A 597 -11.52 8.12 15.75
N ILE A 598 -11.99 7.33 14.79
CA ILE A 598 -11.56 7.41 13.38
C ILE A 598 -12.75 7.81 12.51
N LEU A 599 -12.61 8.92 11.79
CA LEU A 599 -13.59 9.41 10.85
C LEU A 599 -13.06 9.28 9.41
N PHE A 600 -13.78 8.57 8.55
CA PHE A 600 -13.48 8.50 7.11
C PHE A 600 -14.76 8.38 6.27
N ASN A 601 -14.65 8.60 4.97
CA ASN A 601 -15.76 8.46 4.04
C ASN A 601 -16.06 6.96 3.77
N LYS A 602 -17.08 6.40 4.42
CA LYS A 602 -17.49 4.99 4.26
C LYS A 602 -17.98 4.66 2.84
N TYR A 603 -18.54 5.64 2.12
CA TYR A 603 -19.14 5.44 0.81
C TYR A 603 -18.09 5.31 -0.31
N SER A 604 -16.95 5.98 -0.13
CA SER A 604 -15.89 6.06 -1.13
C SER A 604 -14.53 5.62 -0.60
N SER A 605 -14.45 4.92 0.52
CA SER A 605 -13.21 4.32 1.01
C SER A 605 -13.38 2.82 1.14
N TRP A 606 -12.33 2.09 0.79
CA TRP A 606 -12.32 0.64 0.88
C TRP A 606 -11.11 0.22 1.71
N GLU A 607 -11.29 -0.76 2.60
CA GLU A 607 -10.22 -1.43 3.37
C GLU A 607 -9.66 -0.73 4.63
N TYR A 608 -10.11 0.48 5.03
CA TYR A 608 -9.65 1.08 6.30
C TYR A 608 -10.07 0.30 7.55
N LEU A 609 -11.21 -0.40 7.51
CA LEU A 609 -11.68 -1.23 8.63
C LEU A 609 -10.74 -2.42 8.92
N ASP A 610 -9.94 -2.83 7.96
CA ASP A 610 -8.93 -3.89 8.17
C ASP A 610 -7.76 -3.39 9.03
N LEU A 611 -7.49 -2.08 8.95
CA LEU A 611 -6.37 -1.37 9.58
C LEU A 611 -6.81 -0.69 10.89
N PHE A 612 -8.08 -0.27 10.97
CA PHE A 612 -8.76 0.25 12.15
C PHE A 612 -9.96 -0.64 12.49
N PRO A 613 -9.73 -1.81 13.13
CA PRO A 613 -10.81 -2.74 13.42
C PRO A 613 -11.73 -2.21 14.54
N THR A 614 -13.03 -2.47 14.41
CA THR A 614 -14.10 -1.88 15.26
C THR A 614 -14.07 -2.34 16.72
N ASP A 615 -13.38 -3.43 17.01
CA ASP A 615 -13.14 -3.92 18.36
C ASP A 615 -12.16 -3.01 19.12
N ARG A 616 -11.21 -2.38 18.43
CA ARG A 616 -10.17 -1.51 19.00
C ARG A 616 -10.40 -0.01 18.76
N PHE A 617 -11.13 0.35 17.70
CA PHE A 617 -11.38 1.74 17.30
C PHE A 617 -12.87 2.02 17.17
N ASP A 618 -13.28 3.24 17.50
CA ASP A 618 -14.66 3.67 17.26
C ASP A 618 -14.73 4.41 15.92
N ILE A 619 -15.44 3.81 14.97
CA ILE A 619 -15.44 4.22 13.56
C ILE A 619 -16.68 5.05 13.20
N ASN A 620 -16.47 6.29 12.76
CA ASN A 620 -17.49 7.29 12.49
C ASN A 620 -18.54 7.35 13.63
N PRO A 621 -18.11 7.63 14.88
CA PRO A 621 -19.02 7.61 16.02
C PRO A 621 -19.93 8.85 16.05
N PHE A 622 -21.04 8.78 16.80
CA PHE A 622 -21.93 9.92 17.11
C PHE A 622 -22.58 10.59 15.87
N ASP A 623 -23.08 9.76 14.94
CA ASP A 623 -23.68 10.18 13.65
C ASP A 623 -22.78 11.14 12.83
N LEU A 624 -21.49 11.25 13.16
CA LEU A 624 -20.51 12.07 12.46
C LEU A 624 -20.03 11.31 11.21
N GLU A 625 -20.42 11.81 10.05
CA GLU A 625 -20.08 11.18 8.77
C GLU A 625 -19.50 12.20 7.78
N ILE A 626 -18.55 11.73 6.97
CA ILE A 626 -18.04 12.49 5.83
C ILE A 626 -18.98 12.24 4.66
N GLY A 627 -19.80 13.25 4.33
CA GLY A 627 -20.70 13.21 3.19
C GLY A 627 -19.98 13.37 1.86
N ILE A 628 -20.66 12.98 0.78
CA ILE A 628 -20.24 13.22 -0.59
C ILE A 628 -21.23 14.13 -1.31
N THR A 629 -20.72 14.97 -2.22
CA THR A 629 -21.56 15.76 -3.14
C THR A 629 -22.15 14.86 -4.23
N PRO A 630 -23.16 15.32 -5.00
CA PRO A 630 -23.72 14.57 -6.14
C PRO A 630 -22.69 14.19 -7.21
N GLU A 631 -21.57 14.93 -7.29
CA GLU A 631 -20.42 14.68 -8.17
C GLU A 631 -19.44 13.65 -7.59
N GLY A 632 -19.65 13.20 -6.34
CA GLY A 632 -18.81 12.22 -5.66
C GLY A 632 -17.58 12.82 -4.96
N ARG A 633 -17.57 14.13 -4.68
CA ARG A 633 -16.49 14.83 -3.94
C ARG A 633 -16.79 14.88 -2.45
N ILE A 634 -15.78 15.12 -1.60
CA ILE A 634 -16.00 15.28 -0.16
C ILE A 634 -16.73 16.60 0.12
N ASP A 635 -17.81 16.54 0.90
CA ASP A 635 -18.55 17.73 1.35
C ASP A 635 -17.89 18.35 2.60
N PHE A 636 -16.81 19.11 2.35
CA PHE A 636 -16.06 19.80 3.41
C PHE A 636 -16.88 20.86 4.16
N ASP A 637 -17.86 21.49 3.51
CA ASP A 637 -18.67 22.52 4.14
C ASP A 637 -19.63 21.92 5.17
N ARG A 638 -20.32 20.83 4.80
CA ARG A 638 -21.19 20.11 5.75
C ARG A 638 -20.40 19.58 6.93
N LEU A 639 -19.20 19.05 6.70
CA LEU A 639 -18.32 18.55 7.77
C LEU A 639 -17.88 19.70 8.70
N THR A 640 -17.40 20.81 8.12
CA THR A 640 -16.93 21.98 8.89
C THR A 640 -18.07 22.56 9.72
N LEU A 641 -19.24 22.79 9.12
CA LEU A 641 -20.40 23.34 9.81
C LEU A 641 -20.86 22.45 10.97
N ARG A 642 -20.79 21.13 10.81
CA ARG A 642 -21.12 20.20 11.90
C ARG A 642 -20.12 20.28 13.04
N LEU A 643 -18.82 20.30 12.75
CA LEU A 643 -17.77 20.41 13.76
C LEU A 643 -17.80 21.76 14.50
N GLU A 644 -18.08 22.86 13.80
CA GLU A 644 -18.27 24.19 14.41
C GLU A 644 -19.45 24.20 15.37
N ARG A 645 -20.58 23.60 14.97
CA ARG A 645 -21.75 23.46 15.85
C ARG A 645 -21.44 22.60 17.06
N MET A 646 -20.72 21.49 16.90
CA MET A 646 -20.28 20.66 18.03
C MET A 646 -19.41 21.48 18.99
N LYS A 647 -18.41 22.21 18.48
CA LYS A 647 -17.54 23.08 19.29
C LYS A 647 -18.34 24.08 20.12
N ASN A 648 -19.32 24.74 19.50
CA ASN A 648 -20.18 25.70 20.20
C ASN A 648 -21.03 25.02 21.29
N THR A 649 -21.52 23.80 21.05
CA THR A 649 -22.24 23.03 22.07
C THR A 649 -21.32 22.59 23.21
N PHE A 650 -20.07 22.17 22.94
CA PHE A 650 -19.10 21.84 23.99
C PHE A 650 -18.81 23.02 24.92
N GLN A 651 -18.76 24.25 24.38
CA GLN A 651 -18.52 25.46 25.17
C GLN A 651 -19.58 25.72 26.25
N ILE A 652 -20.80 25.20 26.08
CA ILE A 652 -21.86 25.32 27.10
C ILE A 652 -21.55 24.45 28.34
N PHE A 653 -20.87 23.32 28.14
CA PHE A 653 -20.46 22.44 29.23
C PHE A 653 -19.13 22.87 29.86
N ASP A 654 -18.22 23.37 29.02
CA ASP A 654 -16.87 23.77 29.40
C ASP A 654 -16.41 25.00 28.59
N GLU A 655 -16.47 26.16 29.24
CA GLU A 655 -16.04 27.44 28.65
C GLU A 655 -14.54 27.49 28.37
N THR A 656 -13.73 26.68 29.07
CA THR A 656 -12.27 26.64 28.88
C THR A 656 -11.85 25.94 27.59
N GLY A 657 -12.74 25.12 27.00
CA GLY A 657 -12.50 24.35 25.79
C GLY A 657 -11.67 23.07 25.99
N ASN A 658 -11.33 22.69 27.22
CA ASN A 658 -10.55 21.50 27.54
C ASN A 658 -11.24 20.19 27.09
N ILE A 659 -12.57 20.10 27.23
CA ILE A 659 -13.33 18.92 26.77
C ILE A 659 -13.30 18.82 25.24
N TRP A 660 -13.51 19.94 24.54
CA TRP A 660 -13.41 20.00 23.08
C TRP A 660 -12.02 19.58 22.61
N ASP A 661 -10.98 20.08 23.28
CA ASP A 661 -9.59 19.72 23.00
C ASP A 661 -9.33 18.23 23.22
N ARG A 662 -9.86 17.62 24.29
CA ARG A 662 -9.71 16.18 24.54
C ARG A 662 -10.42 15.34 23.50
N PHE A 663 -11.63 15.73 23.11
CA PHE A 663 -12.34 15.10 21.98
C PHE A 663 -11.51 15.20 20.69
N CYS A 664 -10.98 16.39 20.39
CA CYS A 664 -10.18 16.65 19.20
C CYS A 664 -8.86 15.86 19.21
N GLU A 665 -8.14 15.81 20.33
CA GLU A 665 -6.93 15.00 20.49
C GLU A 665 -7.24 13.51 20.24
N ASN A 666 -8.44 13.05 20.60
CA ASN A 666 -8.85 11.67 20.37
C ASN A 666 -9.33 11.38 18.93
N LEU A 667 -9.72 12.41 18.17
CA LEU A 667 -10.28 12.30 16.82
C LEU A 667 -9.23 12.39 15.70
N THR A 668 -9.23 11.38 14.83
CA THR A 668 -8.52 11.41 13.54
C THR A 668 -9.51 11.46 12.37
N ILE A 669 -9.31 12.38 11.44
CA ILE A 669 -10.02 12.43 10.16
C ILE A 669 -9.07 11.88 9.08
N VAL A 670 -9.45 10.78 8.44
CA VAL A 670 -8.68 10.15 7.36
C VAL A 670 -9.24 10.58 6.01
N ILE A 671 -8.37 11.15 5.16
CA ILE A 671 -8.70 11.54 3.79
C ILE A 671 -7.76 10.83 2.84
N ASN A 672 -8.32 10.12 1.86
CA ASN A 672 -7.59 9.57 0.74
C ASN A 672 -7.38 10.68 -0.30
N ASP A 673 -6.13 11.02 -0.63
CA ASP A 673 -5.82 12.15 -1.52
C ASP A 673 -4.71 11.80 -2.53
N PRO A 674 -5.00 11.81 -3.84
CA PRO A 674 -6.32 11.88 -4.48
C PRO A 674 -7.26 10.73 -4.10
N ALA A 675 -8.56 11.00 -4.03
CA ALA A 675 -9.57 10.11 -3.47
C ALA A 675 -9.81 8.85 -4.33
N ASN A 676 -9.44 7.67 -3.85
CA ASN A 676 -9.82 6.37 -4.43
C ASN A 676 -11.20 5.92 -3.90
N PRO A 677 -12.23 5.69 -4.74
CA PRO A 677 -12.13 5.43 -6.18
C PRO A 677 -12.26 6.62 -7.11
N SER A 678 -12.87 7.73 -6.68
CA SER A 678 -13.33 8.82 -7.55
C SER A 678 -12.25 9.47 -8.43
N GLY A 679 -11.00 9.50 -7.98
CA GLY A 679 -9.86 10.12 -8.64
C GLY A 679 -9.77 11.64 -8.51
N TYR A 680 -10.57 12.26 -7.64
CA TYR A 680 -10.54 13.72 -7.39
C TYR A 680 -9.43 14.14 -6.42
N SER A 681 -8.95 15.37 -6.58
CA SER A 681 -8.24 16.09 -5.51
C SER A 681 -8.89 17.46 -5.30
N ASP A 682 -9.23 17.80 -4.05
CA ASP A 682 -10.01 18.98 -3.69
C ASP A 682 -9.14 20.22 -3.36
N PHE A 683 -7.85 20.23 -3.70
CA PHE A 683 -6.90 21.21 -3.16
C PHE A 683 -7.19 22.70 -3.51
N ASN A 684 -7.91 22.99 -4.61
CA ASN A 684 -8.34 24.35 -4.98
C ASN A 684 -9.76 24.69 -4.49
N ASN A 685 -10.42 23.81 -3.74
CA ASN A 685 -11.78 24.01 -3.27
C ASN A 685 -11.81 25.01 -2.09
N PRO A 686 -12.55 26.13 -2.17
CA PRO A 686 -12.70 27.06 -1.05
C PRO A 686 -13.25 26.41 0.24
N ALA A 687 -14.09 25.37 0.11
CA ALA A 687 -14.63 24.62 1.24
C ALA A 687 -13.51 23.85 1.99
N LEU A 688 -12.57 23.24 1.25
CA LEU A 688 -11.39 22.62 1.84
C LEU A 688 -10.53 23.65 2.58
N LEU A 689 -10.31 24.84 2.00
CA LEU A 689 -9.50 25.88 2.66
C LEU A 689 -10.12 26.35 3.98
N ARG A 690 -11.45 26.51 4.03
CA ARG A 690 -12.18 26.78 5.28
C ARG A 690 -11.99 25.65 6.28
N PHE A 691 -12.14 24.40 5.83
CA PHE A 691 -11.93 23.23 6.67
C PHE A 691 -10.51 23.18 7.25
N ILE A 692 -9.47 23.33 6.42
CA ILE A 692 -8.06 23.35 6.85
C ILE A 692 -7.80 24.45 7.88
N LYS A 693 -8.40 25.64 7.69
CA LYS A 693 -8.31 26.75 8.64
C LYS A 693 -9.00 26.43 9.97
N PHE A 694 -10.14 25.75 9.94
CA PHE A 694 -10.81 25.31 11.17
C PHE A 694 -9.95 24.29 11.93
N ILE A 695 -9.49 23.23 11.26
CA ILE A 695 -8.68 22.17 11.89
C ILE A 695 -7.29 22.66 12.35
N SER A 696 -6.72 23.71 11.74
CA SER A 696 -5.44 24.28 12.21
C SER A 696 -5.55 24.98 13.56
N THR A 697 -6.77 25.33 13.96
CA THR A 697 -7.09 25.90 15.28
C THR A 697 -7.65 24.87 16.26
N SER A 698 -7.78 23.61 15.86
CA SER A 698 -8.21 22.50 16.71
C SER A 698 -7.09 21.49 16.90
N LYS A 699 -7.28 20.56 17.83
CA LYS A 699 -6.34 19.45 18.06
C LYS A 699 -6.65 18.19 17.23
N ILE A 700 -7.60 18.30 16.29
CA ILE A 700 -8.02 17.20 15.41
C ILE A 700 -6.84 16.81 14.54
N THR A 701 -6.54 15.51 14.46
CA THR A 701 -5.48 15.04 13.56
C THR A 701 -6.05 14.76 12.17
N LEU A 702 -5.50 15.43 11.16
CA LEU A 702 -5.75 15.13 9.76
C LEU A 702 -4.74 14.08 9.28
N PHE A 703 -5.23 12.88 8.95
CA PHE A 703 -4.42 11.83 8.35
C PHE A 703 -4.67 11.77 6.84
N LEU A 704 -3.64 12.04 6.05
CA LEU A 704 -3.70 12.02 4.59
C LEU A 704 -3.11 10.71 4.07
N ASP A 705 -3.92 9.88 3.43
CA ASP A 705 -3.47 8.70 2.69
C ASP A 705 -3.12 9.11 1.26
N GLU A 706 -1.83 9.34 1.02
CA GLU A 706 -1.28 9.91 -0.21
C GLU A 706 -0.78 8.84 -1.19
N ALA A 707 -1.57 7.78 -1.36
CA ALA A 707 -1.23 6.69 -2.26
C ALA A 707 -1.06 7.13 -3.72
N TYR A 708 -1.71 8.22 -4.16
CA TYR A 708 -1.80 8.66 -5.57
C TYR A 708 -1.27 10.08 -5.84
N ASN A 709 -0.54 10.67 -4.89
CA ASN A 709 -0.13 12.09 -4.85
C ASN A 709 0.32 12.70 -6.19
N ASP A 710 1.10 11.99 -7.01
CA ASP A 710 1.61 12.54 -8.27
C ASP A 710 0.92 12.02 -9.55
N THR A 711 -0.28 11.44 -9.43
CA THR A 711 -1.05 10.90 -10.57
C THR A 711 -2.07 11.86 -11.16
N VAL A 712 -2.37 12.95 -10.45
CA VAL A 712 -3.32 14.00 -10.88
C VAL A 712 -2.55 15.17 -11.48
N LYS A 713 -3.14 15.81 -12.51
CA LYS A 713 -2.59 17.03 -13.12
C LYS A 713 -3.75 17.96 -13.50
N THR A 714 -3.71 19.19 -13.00
CA THR A 714 -4.60 20.26 -13.45
C THR A 714 -4.35 20.58 -14.92
N LYS A 715 -5.44 20.77 -15.67
CA LYS A 715 -5.39 21.23 -17.06
C LYS A 715 -5.27 22.74 -17.15
N ASP A 716 -5.74 23.46 -16.14
CA ASP A 716 -5.67 24.92 -16.05
C ASP A 716 -4.25 25.40 -15.68
N PRO A 717 -3.58 26.20 -16.55
CA PRO A 717 -2.26 26.74 -16.27
C PRO A 717 -2.24 27.89 -15.24
N THR A 718 -3.38 28.50 -14.94
CA THR A 718 -3.52 29.61 -13.96
C THR A 718 -3.65 29.12 -12.52
N GLU A 719 -4.09 27.88 -12.33
CA GLU A 719 -4.20 27.27 -11.01
C GLU A 719 -2.83 26.92 -10.42
N PRO A 720 -2.66 27.01 -9.08
CA PRO A 720 -1.41 26.62 -8.43
C PRO A 720 -1.01 25.18 -8.77
N LYS A 721 0.29 24.95 -8.99
CA LYS A 721 0.85 23.61 -9.31
C LYS A 721 0.83 22.63 -8.14
N TRP A 722 0.14 22.94 -7.04
CA TRP A 722 -0.05 22.03 -5.90
C TRP A 722 -0.81 20.80 -6.39
N ARG A 723 -0.51 19.62 -5.82
CA ARG A 723 -1.01 18.33 -6.35
C ARG A 723 -1.78 17.51 -5.32
N THR A 724 -1.65 17.88 -4.06
CA THR A 724 -2.30 17.27 -2.90
C THR A 724 -2.48 18.29 -1.79
N ILE A 725 -3.37 17.97 -0.86
CA ILE A 725 -3.64 18.71 0.38
C ILE A 725 -2.36 18.84 1.20
N SER A 726 -1.58 17.76 1.32
CA SER A 726 -0.35 17.75 2.13
C SER A 726 0.65 18.78 1.60
N ARG A 727 0.82 18.83 0.27
CA ARG A 727 1.76 19.75 -0.36
C ARG A 727 1.33 21.20 -0.14
N TYR A 728 0.04 21.49 -0.34
CA TYR A 728 -0.51 22.81 -0.07
C TYR A 728 -0.25 23.24 1.38
N VAL A 729 -0.56 22.38 2.35
CA VAL A 729 -0.33 22.66 3.77
C VAL A 729 1.15 22.89 4.06
N MET A 730 2.02 22.00 3.56
CA MET A 730 3.45 22.01 3.87
C MET A 730 4.19 23.19 3.25
N ASP A 731 3.84 23.59 2.03
CA ASP A 731 4.41 24.78 1.38
C ASP A 731 3.93 26.08 2.07
N ASN A 732 2.82 26.05 2.81
CA ASN A 732 2.27 27.18 3.58
C ASN A 732 2.50 27.06 5.11
N LEU A 733 3.33 26.11 5.55
CA LEU A 733 3.50 25.78 6.96
C LEU A 733 4.12 26.95 7.76
N ASN A 734 5.00 27.73 7.13
CA ASN A 734 5.65 28.88 7.74
C ASN A 734 4.73 30.10 7.91
N GLN A 735 3.64 30.18 7.15
CA GLN A 735 2.78 31.37 7.12
C GLN A 735 1.46 31.13 7.87
N LYS A 736 0.82 29.97 7.67
CA LYS A 736 -0.59 29.77 8.07
C LYS A 736 -0.86 28.53 8.92
N TYR A 737 -0.06 27.46 8.78
CA TYR A 737 -0.45 26.13 9.29
C TYR A 737 0.56 25.49 10.26
N ALA A 738 1.37 26.29 10.95
CA ALA A 738 2.41 25.78 11.87
C ALA A 738 1.86 24.89 13.01
N ARG A 739 0.62 25.12 13.46
CA ARG A 739 -0.04 24.37 14.55
C ARG A 739 -0.89 23.20 14.07
N LEU A 740 -1.02 22.99 12.76
CA LEU A 740 -1.88 21.95 12.23
C LEU A 740 -1.35 20.56 12.61
N ASN A 741 -2.22 19.73 13.18
CA ASN A 741 -1.94 18.31 13.44
C ASN A 741 -2.18 17.53 12.16
N MET A 742 -1.12 17.25 11.40
CA MET A 742 -1.23 16.51 10.15
C MET A 742 -0.18 15.41 10.08
N VAL A 743 -0.64 14.24 9.66
CA VAL A 743 0.17 13.07 9.35
C VAL A 743 -0.15 12.66 7.92
N SER A 744 0.86 12.44 7.10
CA SER A 744 0.71 11.96 5.73
C SER A 744 1.41 10.60 5.55
N SER A 745 0.73 9.72 4.84
CA SER A 745 1.18 8.38 4.46
C SER A 745 1.60 8.36 2.99
N ILE A 746 2.90 8.29 2.73
CA ILE A 746 3.43 8.30 1.35
C ILE A 746 3.76 6.88 0.94
N SER A 747 3.04 6.39 -0.06
CA SER A 747 3.32 5.10 -0.68
C SER A 747 4.29 5.26 -1.85
N THR A 748 5.37 4.47 -1.90
CA THR A 748 6.23 4.41 -3.10
C THR A 748 5.63 3.51 -4.19
N THR A 749 4.67 2.65 -3.83
CA THR A 749 4.03 1.67 -4.71
C THR A 749 3.46 2.33 -5.98
N LYS A 750 2.68 3.41 -5.85
CA LYS A 750 2.12 4.12 -7.02
C LYS A 750 2.96 5.33 -7.39
N ASN A 751 3.40 6.10 -6.40
CA ASN A 751 4.10 7.36 -6.65
C ASN A 751 5.46 7.17 -7.34
N LEU A 752 6.15 6.05 -7.15
CA LEU A 752 7.42 5.75 -7.83
C LEU A 752 7.32 4.49 -8.70
N GLY A 753 6.10 3.95 -8.91
CA GLY A 753 5.85 2.68 -9.57
C GLY A 753 6.53 1.48 -8.90
N ALA A 754 6.91 1.59 -7.64
CA ALA A 754 7.73 0.63 -6.91
C ALA A 754 6.84 -0.43 -6.23
N THR A 755 5.96 -1.07 -7.01
CA THR A 755 4.92 -1.95 -6.47
C THR A 755 5.48 -3.15 -5.73
N GLY A 756 6.52 -3.78 -6.27
CA GLY A 756 7.17 -4.95 -5.69
C GLY A 756 8.16 -4.62 -4.57
N ASP A 757 8.41 -3.34 -4.31
CA ASP A 757 9.34 -2.88 -3.26
C ASP A 757 8.68 -2.73 -1.90
N ARG A 758 7.36 -2.48 -1.88
CA ARG A 758 6.50 -2.49 -0.68
C ARG A 758 7.00 -1.60 0.46
N LEU A 759 7.48 -0.40 0.11
CA LEU A 759 8.01 0.60 1.04
C LEU A 759 7.15 1.87 1.08
N GLY A 760 7.40 2.70 2.08
CA GLY A 760 7.15 4.13 2.01
C GLY A 760 7.44 4.82 3.32
N ALA A 761 6.79 5.96 3.58
CA ALA A 761 7.12 6.80 4.73
C ALA A 761 5.88 7.46 5.33
N ILE A 762 5.98 7.76 6.62
CA ILE A 762 5.07 8.66 7.32
C ILE A 762 5.76 10.01 7.45
N VAL A 763 5.07 11.09 7.10
CA VAL A 763 5.53 12.47 7.24
C VAL A 763 4.57 13.21 8.15
N ALA A 764 5.09 13.92 9.15
CA ALA A 764 4.28 14.67 10.10
C ALA A 764 4.72 16.13 10.19
N THR A 765 3.75 16.99 10.50
CA THR A 765 4.01 18.37 10.93
C THR A 765 4.71 18.38 12.30
N PRO A 766 5.34 19.51 12.69
CA PRO A 766 5.95 19.65 14.02
C PRO A 766 5.02 19.25 15.18
N ALA A 767 3.72 19.56 15.07
CA ALA A 767 2.71 19.24 16.08
C ALA A 767 2.52 17.73 16.32
N LYS A 768 2.94 16.87 15.38
CA LYS A 768 2.80 15.41 15.44
C LYS A 768 4.14 14.66 15.34
N LYS A 769 5.23 15.28 15.79
CA LYS A 769 6.57 14.67 15.86
C LYS A 769 6.60 13.34 16.63
N GLU A 770 5.79 13.22 17.67
CA GLU A 770 5.60 12.00 18.48
C GLU A 770 5.25 10.75 17.64
N VAL A 771 4.49 10.91 16.55
CA VAL A 771 4.13 9.82 15.63
C VAL A 771 5.37 9.28 14.93
N ILE A 772 6.29 10.18 14.55
CA ILE A 772 7.54 9.84 13.86
C ILE A 772 8.51 9.15 14.81
N GLU A 773 8.58 9.60 16.07
CA GLU A 773 9.39 8.96 17.11
C GLU A 773 8.89 7.54 17.40
N PHE A 774 7.57 7.35 17.50
CA PHE A 774 6.96 6.03 17.61
C PHE A 774 7.28 5.14 16.40
N ALA A 775 7.10 5.68 15.18
CA ALA A 775 7.37 4.93 13.95
C ALA A 775 8.83 4.49 13.85
N ARG A 776 9.80 5.31 14.28
CA ARG A 776 11.23 4.97 14.35
C ARG A 776 11.55 3.91 15.40
N LYS A 777 10.86 3.93 16.54
CA LYS A 777 11.02 2.90 17.57
C LYS A 777 10.54 1.54 17.06
N LYS A 778 9.44 1.52 16.31
CA LYS A 778 8.85 0.31 15.73
C LYS A 778 9.62 -0.18 14.49
N ASN A 779 10.08 0.74 13.64
CA ASN A 779 10.84 0.45 12.42
C ASN A 779 12.29 0.94 12.63
N ASN A 780 13.11 0.14 13.32
CA ASN A 780 14.49 0.50 13.60
C ASN A 780 15.27 0.72 12.28
N LYS A 781 16.15 1.73 12.27
CA LYS A 781 17.06 2.03 11.14
C LYS A 781 18.01 0.87 10.80
N GLU A 782 18.16 -0.10 11.69
CA GLU A 782 19.01 -1.28 11.48
C GLU A 782 18.31 -2.41 10.71
N THR A 783 16.98 -2.49 10.74
CA THR A 783 16.18 -3.63 10.23
C THR A 783 15.40 -3.24 8.96
N GLY A 784 16.09 -2.61 8.00
CA GLY A 784 15.47 -2.12 6.76
C GLY A 784 15.44 -3.15 5.63
N ASN A 785 14.46 -3.01 4.73
CA ASN A 785 14.39 -3.73 3.45
C ASN A 785 15.48 -3.23 2.50
N THR A 786 16.72 -3.73 2.67
CA THR A 786 17.95 -3.21 2.05
C THR A 786 17.84 -3.04 0.54
N ASN A 787 17.42 -4.09 -0.18
CA ASN A 787 17.31 -4.03 -1.64
C ASN A 787 16.27 -3.01 -2.15
N SER A 788 15.07 -3.03 -1.56
CA SER A 788 14.00 -2.10 -1.88
C SER A 788 14.42 -0.64 -1.64
N LEU A 789 15.14 -0.36 -0.55
CA LEU A 789 15.68 0.96 -0.27
C LEU A 789 16.72 1.39 -1.31
N TYR A 790 17.64 0.49 -1.68
CA TYR A 790 18.64 0.74 -2.72
C TYR A 790 17.99 1.16 -4.04
N MET A 791 16.97 0.42 -4.48
CA MET A 791 16.25 0.69 -5.71
C MET A 791 15.59 2.08 -5.68
N LEU A 792 14.90 2.40 -4.57
CA LEU A 792 14.22 3.69 -4.42
C LEU A 792 15.17 4.88 -4.32
N VAL A 793 16.31 4.73 -3.64
CA VAL A 793 17.33 5.78 -3.54
C VAL A 793 17.88 6.12 -4.94
N ASN A 794 18.21 5.10 -5.75
CA ASN A 794 18.69 5.30 -7.12
C ASN A 794 17.62 5.95 -8.02
N ILE A 795 16.36 5.52 -7.91
CA ILE A 795 15.24 6.13 -8.65
C ILE A 795 15.08 7.62 -8.28
N LEU A 796 15.11 7.94 -6.99
CA LEU A 796 14.97 9.32 -6.50
C LEU A 796 16.17 10.18 -6.88
N GLU A 797 17.38 9.63 -6.88
CA GLU A 797 18.59 10.35 -7.27
C GLU A 797 18.51 10.90 -8.69
N ILE A 798 18.19 10.04 -9.67
CA ILE A 798 18.10 10.45 -11.07
C ILE A 798 16.93 11.41 -11.28
N ALA A 799 15.80 11.15 -10.60
CA ALA A 799 14.66 12.06 -10.66
C ALA A 799 14.99 13.46 -10.10
N GLN A 800 15.84 13.54 -9.07
CA GLN A 800 16.32 14.80 -8.52
C GLN A 800 17.32 15.50 -9.44
N GLN A 801 18.27 14.79 -10.03
CA GLN A 801 19.20 15.34 -11.01
C GLN A 801 18.44 15.94 -12.20
N ALA A 802 17.51 15.17 -12.79
CA ALA A 802 16.65 15.65 -13.87
C ALA A 802 15.81 16.86 -13.45
N LYS A 803 15.28 16.89 -12.22
CA LYS A 803 14.55 18.05 -11.68
C LYS A 803 15.46 19.28 -11.49
N ARG A 804 16.72 19.11 -11.06
CA ARG A 804 17.68 20.21 -10.86
C ARG A 804 17.99 20.92 -12.17
N ILE A 805 18.38 20.18 -13.22
CA ILE A 805 18.64 20.79 -14.53
C ILE A 805 17.38 21.44 -15.11
N LYS A 806 16.24 20.76 -15.01
CA LYS A 806 14.94 21.29 -15.47
C LYS A 806 14.58 22.60 -14.79
N ASN A 807 14.69 22.69 -13.46
CA ASN A 807 14.43 23.93 -12.73
C ASN A 807 15.43 25.03 -13.11
N SER A 808 16.72 24.70 -13.25
CA SER A 808 17.73 25.67 -13.70
C SER A 808 17.45 26.21 -15.10
N LEU A 809 16.92 25.38 -16.00
CA LEU A 809 16.49 25.80 -17.34
C LEU A 809 15.23 26.68 -17.26
N GLU A 810 14.25 26.37 -16.40
CA GLU A 810 13.04 27.18 -16.25
C GLU A 810 13.31 28.54 -15.55
N GLU A 811 14.20 28.59 -14.57
CA GLU A 811 14.49 29.80 -13.77
C GLU A 811 15.45 30.76 -14.48
N LYS A 812 16.50 30.25 -15.16
CA LYS A 812 17.59 31.08 -15.70
C LYS A 812 17.39 31.50 -17.16
N LEU A 813 16.41 30.94 -17.85
CA LEU A 813 16.12 31.26 -19.25
C LEU A 813 14.91 32.22 -19.34
N PRO A 814 15.10 33.47 -19.79
CA PRO A 814 13.99 34.36 -20.12
C PRO A 814 13.21 33.82 -21.33
N GLN A 815 12.01 34.37 -21.59
CA GLN A 815 11.19 34.04 -22.76
C GLN A 815 11.86 34.27 -24.11
N ASN A 816 13.07 34.88 -24.16
CA ASN A 816 13.86 35.20 -25.36
C ASN A 816 15.30 34.64 -25.29
N ALA A 817 15.51 33.48 -24.66
CA ALA A 817 16.86 32.94 -24.46
C ALA A 817 17.47 32.35 -25.76
N SER A 818 18.72 32.69 -26.06
CA SER A 818 19.43 32.18 -27.24
C SER A 818 19.87 30.71 -27.09
N ARG A 819 20.07 30.02 -28.23
CA ARG A 819 20.61 28.65 -28.30
C ARG A 819 21.94 28.50 -27.55
N HIS A 820 22.80 29.51 -27.65
CA HIS A 820 24.08 29.59 -26.93
C HIS A 820 23.90 29.53 -25.41
N LYS A 821 22.88 30.23 -24.87
CA LYS A 821 22.61 30.24 -23.43
C LYS A 821 22.09 28.90 -22.94
N ILE A 822 21.24 28.22 -23.72
CA ILE A 822 20.75 26.87 -23.41
C ILE A 822 21.92 25.87 -23.38
N LYS A 823 22.75 25.88 -24.42
CA LYS A 823 23.95 25.02 -24.51
C LYS A 823 24.87 25.24 -23.32
N ARG A 824 25.21 26.50 -23.00
CA ARG A 824 26.08 26.84 -21.87
C ARG A 824 25.53 26.35 -20.53
N LEU A 825 24.20 26.40 -20.31
CA LEU A 825 23.59 25.87 -19.09
C LEU A 825 23.71 24.34 -19.00
N ILE A 826 23.54 23.63 -20.12
CA ILE A 826 23.71 22.17 -20.18
C ILE A 826 25.18 21.82 -19.90
N GLU A 827 26.13 22.50 -20.55
CA GLU A 827 27.57 22.32 -20.34
C GLU A 827 27.96 22.54 -18.88
N GLN A 828 27.57 23.67 -18.29
CA GLN A 828 27.81 23.97 -16.89
C GLN A 828 27.20 22.91 -15.96
N TYR A 829 26.00 22.43 -16.26
CA TYR A 829 25.36 21.39 -15.48
C TYR A 829 26.18 20.08 -15.54
N ILE A 830 26.57 19.62 -16.73
CA ILE A 830 27.37 18.39 -16.89
C ILE A 830 28.70 18.51 -16.13
N ILE A 831 29.42 19.62 -16.31
CA ILE A 831 30.70 19.86 -15.64
C ILE A 831 30.51 19.85 -14.12
N SER A 832 29.49 20.55 -13.60
CA SER A 832 29.20 20.59 -12.17
C SER A 832 28.81 19.21 -11.60
N ALA A 833 28.03 18.42 -12.34
CA ALA A 833 27.60 17.10 -11.90
C ALA A 833 28.76 16.09 -11.91
N CYS A 834 29.65 16.15 -12.90
CA CYS A 834 30.88 15.36 -12.93
C CYS A 834 31.85 15.76 -11.81
N ALA A 835 31.96 17.06 -11.50
CA ALA A 835 32.75 17.55 -10.37
C ALA A 835 32.17 17.10 -9.02
N GLU A 836 30.85 17.22 -8.82
CA GLU A 836 30.16 16.70 -7.62
C GLU A 836 30.43 15.20 -7.43
N GLN A 837 30.44 14.42 -8.51
CA GLN A 837 30.81 13.00 -8.48
C GLN A 837 32.27 12.77 -8.06
N ALA A 838 33.21 13.56 -8.57
CA ALA A 838 34.63 13.46 -8.20
C ALA A 838 34.89 13.87 -6.74
N ASP A 839 34.24 14.94 -6.27
CA ASP A 839 34.28 15.38 -4.87
C ASP A 839 33.66 14.35 -3.91
N HIS A 840 32.61 13.65 -4.36
CA HIS A 840 32.05 12.54 -3.60
C HIS A 840 33.02 11.36 -3.47
N LYS A 841 33.89 11.12 -4.47
CA LYS A 841 34.98 10.13 -4.37
C LYS A 841 36.05 10.55 -3.35
N SER A 842 36.29 11.85 -3.15
CA SER A 842 37.39 12.37 -2.30
C SER A 842 37.00 12.66 -0.85
N ARG A 843 35.79 13.18 -0.58
CA ARG A 843 35.36 13.67 0.75
C ARG A 843 34.80 12.61 1.71
N ARG A 844 34.42 11.42 1.23
CA ARG A 844 33.85 10.35 2.07
C ARG A 844 34.70 9.08 2.01
N LYS A 845 35.83 9.10 2.71
CA LYS A 845 36.66 7.91 3.02
C LYS A 845 35.99 6.94 4.02
N SER A 846 34.73 7.15 4.41
CA SER A 846 34.01 6.28 5.35
C SER A 846 33.18 5.23 4.62
N ASP A 847 33.24 3.97 5.08
CA ASP A 847 32.59 2.71 4.62
C ASP A 847 31.05 2.72 4.38
N SER A 848 30.40 3.87 4.22
CA SER A 848 28.95 4.00 4.37
C SER A 848 28.16 4.37 3.11
N ASN A 849 28.74 4.61 1.91
CA ASN A 849 27.94 5.14 0.79
C ASN A 849 28.15 4.46 -0.56
N LEU A 850 27.03 4.27 -1.27
CA LEU A 850 26.94 3.89 -2.67
C LEU A 850 27.58 4.96 -3.55
N LYS A 851 28.45 4.58 -4.48
CA LYS A 851 29.11 5.52 -5.39
C LYS A 851 28.06 6.14 -6.33
N MET A 852 27.88 7.46 -6.27
CA MET A 852 27.08 8.18 -7.27
C MET A 852 27.77 8.07 -8.64
N VAL A 853 27.00 7.79 -9.68
CA VAL A 853 27.51 7.65 -11.05
C VAL A 853 26.60 8.45 -11.99
N PHE A 854 27.09 9.59 -12.45
CA PHE A 854 26.45 10.47 -13.42
C PHE A 854 27.09 10.32 -14.81
N GLU A 855 28.43 10.31 -14.91
CA GLU A 855 29.13 10.10 -16.18
C GLU A 855 28.75 8.73 -16.79
N GLY A 856 28.38 8.75 -18.07
CA GLY A 856 27.88 7.57 -18.81
C GLY A 856 26.42 7.18 -18.52
N SER A 857 25.75 7.83 -17.56
CA SER A 857 24.35 7.56 -17.24
C SER A 857 23.39 7.91 -18.39
N PRO A 858 22.14 7.36 -18.40
CA PRO A 858 21.14 7.73 -19.39
C PRO A 858 20.89 9.25 -19.48
N LEU A 859 20.90 9.95 -18.34
CA LEU A 859 20.73 11.41 -18.31
C LEU A 859 21.95 12.10 -18.92
N HIS A 860 23.17 11.66 -18.62
CA HIS A 860 24.38 12.22 -19.22
C HIS A 860 24.40 12.05 -20.74
N ILE A 861 24.15 10.82 -21.23
CA ILE A 861 24.11 10.54 -22.68
C ILE A 861 23.01 11.35 -23.37
N PHE A 862 21.85 11.51 -22.75
CA PHE A 862 20.79 12.38 -23.26
C PHE A 862 21.26 13.83 -23.41
N LEU A 863 21.90 14.40 -22.38
CA LEU A 863 22.40 15.78 -22.44
C LEU A 863 23.51 15.96 -23.50
N LEU A 864 24.38 14.97 -23.69
CA LEU A 864 25.35 14.96 -24.79
C LEU A 864 24.66 15.00 -26.16
N ASN A 865 23.61 14.21 -26.35
CA ASN A 865 22.83 14.20 -27.58
C ASN A 865 22.13 15.54 -27.83
N GLU A 866 21.56 16.15 -26.80
CA GLU A 866 20.93 17.47 -26.92
C GLU A 866 21.94 18.55 -27.33
N MET A 867 23.17 18.52 -26.79
CA MET A 867 24.22 19.44 -27.23
C MET A 867 24.61 19.23 -28.71
N VAL A 868 24.71 17.97 -29.18
CA VAL A 868 24.94 17.68 -30.62
C VAL A 868 23.80 18.26 -31.47
N SER A 869 22.55 18.08 -31.04
CA SER A 869 21.39 18.63 -31.73
C SER A 869 21.45 20.16 -31.82
N ILE A 870 21.81 20.84 -30.72
CA ILE A 870 21.98 22.30 -30.71
C ILE A 870 23.10 22.74 -31.66
N ASP A 871 24.22 22.01 -31.73
CA ASP A 871 25.32 22.34 -32.64
C ASP A 871 24.96 22.17 -34.10
N LYS A 872 24.23 21.10 -34.45
CA LYS A 872 23.67 20.93 -35.80
C LYS A 872 22.73 22.08 -36.17
N LEU A 873 21.93 22.56 -35.22
CA LEU A 873 21.06 23.71 -35.43
C LEU A 873 21.83 25.03 -35.58
N ASN A 874 22.99 25.18 -34.94
CA ASN A 874 23.87 26.34 -35.12
C ASN A 874 24.51 26.35 -36.51
N MET A 875 24.87 25.18 -37.06
CA MET A 875 25.39 25.06 -38.43
C MET A 875 24.37 25.47 -39.51
N LEU A 876 23.08 25.38 -39.20
CA LEU A 876 22.01 25.81 -40.12
C LEU A 876 21.84 27.34 -40.18
N GLU A 877 22.60 28.11 -39.38
CA GLU A 877 22.60 29.58 -39.35
C GLU A 877 21.20 30.22 -39.19
N LEU A 878 20.23 29.46 -38.67
CA LEU A 878 18.88 29.98 -38.44
C LEU A 878 18.94 31.19 -37.51
N PRO A 879 18.24 32.29 -37.79
CA PRO A 879 18.25 33.44 -36.91
C PRO A 879 17.54 33.11 -35.58
N ASP A 880 17.92 33.80 -34.50
CA ASP A 880 17.42 33.47 -33.15
C ASP A 880 15.90 33.75 -32.98
N ASP A 881 15.30 34.53 -33.88
CA ASP A 881 13.86 34.80 -33.99
C ASP A 881 13.12 33.83 -34.92
N PHE A 882 13.80 32.82 -35.47
CA PHE A 882 13.20 31.79 -36.32
C PHE A 882 11.96 31.18 -35.63
N LYS A 883 10.82 31.25 -36.30
CA LYS A 883 9.55 30.70 -35.80
C LYS A 883 9.34 29.28 -36.32
N TYR A 884 8.96 28.38 -35.42
CA TYR A 884 8.55 27.02 -35.74
C TYR A 884 7.20 26.75 -35.08
N LYS A 885 6.19 26.38 -35.90
CA LYS A 885 4.79 26.24 -35.44
C LYS A 885 4.27 27.51 -34.73
N ASP A 886 4.48 28.66 -35.37
CA ASP A 886 4.02 29.98 -34.92
C ASP A 886 4.56 30.48 -33.57
N GLU A 887 5.52 29.78 -32.95
CA GLU A 887 6.26 30.25 -31.78
C GLU A 887 7.77 30.33 -32.06
N PRO A 888 8.53 31.18 -31.35
CA PRO A 888 9.99 31.19 -31.48
C PRO A 888 10.56 29.79 -31.23
N PHE A 889 11.41 29.31 -32.14
CA PHE A 889 11.91 27.94 -32.13
C PHE A 889 12.63 27.58 -30.82
N PHE A 890 13.33 28.53 -30.19
CA PHE A 890 13.98 28.27 -28.90
C PHE A 890 12.97 28.03 -27.77
N ALA A 891 11.80 28.69 -27.80
CA ALA A 891 10.74 28.49 -26.82
C ALA A 891 10.10 27.11 -27.03
N TYR A 892 9.89 26.72 -28.30
CA TYR A 892 9.48 25.36 -28.66
C TYR A 892 10.50 24.33 -28.16
N TYR A 893 11.78 24.51 -28.48
CA TYR A 893 12.86 23.60 -28.11
C TYR A 893 13.03 23.48 -26.60
N GLN A 894 12.97 24.60 -25.86
CA GLN A 894 13.00 24.59 -24.39
C GLN A 894 11.83 23.77 -23.82
N LYS A 895 10.61 23.95 -24.34
CA LYS A 895 9.44 23.14 -23.94
C LYS A 895 9.68 21.65 -24.20
N GLN A 896 10.26 21.28 -25.35
CA GLN A 896 10.57 19.89 -25.69
C GLN A 896 11.66 19.31 -24.77
N LEU A 897 12.76 20.05 -24.54
CA LEU A 897 13.85 19.65 -23.65
C LEU A 897 13.35 19.45 -22.21
N VAL A 898 12.59 20.41 -21.69
CA VAL A 898 11.94 20.30 -20.37
C VAL A 898 10.96 19.13 -20.32
N GLY A 899 10.25 18.87 -21.41
CA GLY A 899 9.39 17.70 -21.59
C GLY A 899 10.17 16.39 -21.49
N ALA A 900 11.24 16.25 -22.26
CA ALA A 900 12.12 15.08 -22.31
C ALA A 900 12.82 14.83 -20.97
N LEU A 901 13.24 15.88 -20.26
CA LEU A 901 13.81 15.77 -18.91
C LEU A 901 12.82 15.17 -17.89
N ASN A 902 11.51 15.33 -18.08
CA ASN A 902 10.53 14.64 -17.25
C ASN A 902 10.51 13.12 -17.50
N GLY A 903 11.02 12.65 -18.64
CA GLY A 903 11.20 11.23 -18.97
C GLY A 903 12.13 10.49 -18.00
N PHE A 904 13.04 11.20 -17.33
CA PHE A 904 13.94 10.65 -16.32
C PHE A 904 13.33 10.55 -14.92
N ARG A 905 12.06 10.95 -14.78
CA ARG A 905 11.35 10.98 -13.50
C ARG A 905 10.25 9.92 -13.54
N VAL A 906 10.49 8.78 -12.90
CA VAL A 906 9.61 7.60 -12.95
C VAL A 906 8.14 7.94 -12.63
N ASN A 907 7.92 8.81 -11.65
CA ASN A 907 6.60 9.28 -11.27
C ASN A 907 5.88 10.10 -12.37
N LYS A 908 6.63 10.84 -13.20
CA LYS A 908 6.09 11.59 -14.34
C LYS A 908 5.74 10.67 -15.50
N ASN A 909 6.58 9.67 -15.79
CA ASN A 909 6.29 8.64 -16.79
C ASN A 909 5.02 7.89 -16.41
N PHE A 910 4.93 7.52 -15.13
CA PHE A 910 3.77 6.88 -14.56
C PHE A 910 2.49 7.70 -14.73
N ARG A 911 2.55 8.99 -14.39
CA ARG A 911 1.42 9.90 -14.55
C ARG A 911 1.00 10.04 -16.01
N ASN A 912 1.96 10.24 -16.92
CA ASN A 912 1.66 10.41 -18.33
C ASN A 912 0.98 9.16 -18.90
N GLU A 913 1.47 7.97 -18.56
CA GLU A 913 0.84 6.72 -18.96
C GLU A 913 -0.55 6.54 -18.34
N SER A 914 -0.69 6.85 -17.04
CA SER A 914 -1.97 6.78 -16.32
C SER A 914 -3.04 7.68 -16.96
N LEU A 915 -2.67 8.92 -17.30
CA LEU A 915 -3.58 9.87 -17.93
C LEU A 915 -3.92 9.45 -19.35
N LYS A 916 -2.95 8.97 -20.14
CA LYS A 916 -3.19 8.48 -21.49
C LYS A 916 -4.21 7.34 -21.52
N ARG A 917 -4.06 6.34 -20.64
CA ARG A 917 -5.03 5.24 -20.55
C ARG A 917 -6.40 5.71 -20.06
N LEU A 918 -6.43 6.63 -19.08
CA LEU A 918 -7.66 7.20 -18.57
C LEU A 918 -8.42 8.00 -19.64
N ASP A 919 -7.71 8.80 -20.44
CA ASP A 919 -8.30 9.60 -21.52
C ASP A 919 -8.89 8.67 -22.59
N ILE A 920 -8.16 7.63 -23.04
CA ILE A 920 -8.68 6.60 -23.95
C ILE A 920 -9.96 5.97 -23.39
N ALA A 921 -9.96 5.63 -22.10
CA ALA A 921 -11.09 4.98 -21.45
C ALA A 921 -12.29 5.91 -21.30
N LYS A 922 -12.07 7.20 -20.99
CA LYS A 922 -13.11 8.23 -20.92
C LYS A 922 -13.73 8.50 -22.29
N GLU A 923 -12.92 8.71 -23.33
CA GLU A 923 -13.40 8.86 -24.71
C GLU A 923 -14.30 7.69 -25.11
N THR A 924 -13.83 6.47 -24.83
CA THR A 924 -14.54 5.23 -25.16
C THR A 924 -15.85 5.12 -24.36
N ALA A 925 -15.83 5.44 -23.06
CA ALA A 925 -17.01 5.39 -22.21
C ALA A 925 -18.04 6.47 -22.60
N SER A 926 -17.61 7.71 -22.88
CA SER A 926 -18.49 8.80 -23.31
C SER A 926 -19.23 8.43 -24.59
N GLY A 927 -18.53 7.95 -25.62
CA GLY A 927 -19.17 7.53 -26.87
C GLY A 927 -20.17 6.38 -26.69
N LEU A 928 -19.96 5.48 -25.73
CA LEU A 928 -20.91 4.41 -25.42
C LEU A 928 -22.14 4.90 -24.62
N LEU A 929 -21.95 5.89 -23.75
CA LEU A 929 -22.98 6.43 -22.87
C LEU A 929 -23.84 7.52 -23.53
N GLU A 930 -23.45 8.08 -24.67
CA GLU A 930 -24.31 8.95 -25.48
C GLU A 930 -25.53 8.20 -26.07
N GLY A 931 -25.44 6.87 -26.23
CA GLY A 931 -26.54 6.04 -26.71
C GLY A 931 -27.52 5.57 -25.62
N GLU A 932 -28.30 4.52 -25.90
CA GLU A 932 -29.30 3.97 -24.96
C GLU A 932 -28.71 3.58 -23.58
N LYS A 933 -27.42 3.24 -23.54
CA LYS A 933 -26.73 2.83 -22.31
C LYS A 933 -26.61 3.97 -21.29
N GLY A 934 -26.60 5.23 -21.73
CA GLY A 934 -26.58 6.42 -20.86
C GLY A 934 -27.79 6.56 -19.94
N LYS A 935 -28.91 5.90 -20.27
CA LYS A 935 -30.09 5.85 -19.40
C LYS A 935 -29.81 5.12 -18.08
N TYR A 936 -28.95 4.12 -18.11
CA TYR A 936 -28.68 3.23 -16.98
C TYR A 936 -27.44 3.61 -16.18
N ALA A 937 -26.55 4.41 -16.77
CA ALA A 937 -25.25 4.71 -16.19
C ALA A 937 -24.70 6.05 -16.68
N ARG A 938 -23.86 6.67 -15.84
CA ARG A 938 -23.14 7.91 -16.16
C ARG A 938 -21.65 7.79 -15.85
N LEU A 939 -20.82 8.49 -16.62
CA LEU A 939 -19.39 8.57 -16.36
C LEU A 939 -19.15 9.48 -15.15
N VAL A 940 -18.32 9.03 -14.20
CA VAL A 940 -17.87 9.87 -13.09
C VAL A 940 -16.63 10.62 -13.54
N ALA A 941 -16.62 11.95 -13.39
CA ALA A 941 -15.42 12.73 -13.69
C ALA A 941 -14.29 12.35 -12.71
N SER A 942 -13.06 12.41 -13.19
CA SER A 942 -11.87 12.00 -12.44
C SER A 942 -10.68 12.83 -12.92
N ASP A 943 -9.85 13.31 -12.01
CA ASP A 943 -8.71 14.18 -12.35
C ASP A 943 -7.39 13.40 -12.52
N GLY A 944 -7.41 12.07 -12.31
CA GLY A 944 -6.23 11.21 -12.46
C GLY A 944 -6.40 9.80 -11.88
N SER A 945 -5.32 9.20 -11.39
CA SER A 945 -5.27 7.88 -10.71
C SER A 945 -5.44 6.59 -11.53
N PHE A 946 -5.51 6.65 -12.87
CA PHE A 946 -5.75 5.48 -13.76
C PHE A 946 -6.99 4.63 -13.38
N LEU A 947 -7.93 5.21 -12.63
CA LEU A 947 -9.21 4.60 -12.28
C LEU A 947 -10.31 5.24 -13.12
N LEU A 948 -11.02 4.42 -13.89
CA LEU A 948 -12.25 4.82 -14.56
C LEU A 948 -13.44 4.36 -13.70
N ASN A 949 -14.38 5.25 -13.43
CA ASN A 949 -15.59 4.92 -12.69
C ASN A 949 -16.84 5.22 -13.51
N ILE A 950 -17.76 4.27 -13.51
CA ILE A 950 -19.12 4.46 -13.99
C ILE A 950 -20.04 4.43 -12.77
N GLN A 951 -20.96 5.37 -12.68
CA GLN A 951 -22.05 5.32 -11.71
C GLN A 951 -23.31 4.79 -12.36
N LEU A 952 -23.93 3.80 -11.73
CA LEU A 952 -25.22 3.29 -12.15
C LEU A 952 -26.33 4.23 -11.65
N ASN A 953 -27.22 4.66 -12.54
CA ASN A 953 -28.29 5.61 -12.22
C ASN A 953 -29.36 4.97 -11.30
N TYR A 954 -29.57 3.67 -11.48
CA TYR A 954 -30.52 2.88 -10.69
C TYR A 954 -29.80 1.63 -10.22
N PHE A 955 -29.60 1.46 -8.92
CA PHE A 955 -29.10 0.22 -8.33
C PHE A 955 -29.89 -0.08 -7.05
N PHE A 956 -30.45 -1.29 -6.97
CA PHE A 956 -31.38 -1.69 -5.90
C PHE A 956 -30.71 -1.66 -4.51
N SER A 957 -29.56 -2.35 -4.39
CA SER A 957 -28.76 -2.37 -3.18
C SER A 957 -27.29 -2.65 -3.52
N PHE A 958 -26.38 -2.35 -2.59
CA PHE A 958 -24.97 -2.69 -2.74
C PHE A 958 -24.75 -4.20 -2.85
N GLN A 959 -25.52 -5.02 -2.12
CA GLN A 959 -25.41 -6.48 -2.14
C GLN A 959 -25.77 -7.07 -3.51
N ASP A 960 -26.75 -6.48 -4.19
CA ASP A 960 -27.10 -6.87 -5.57
C ASP A 960 -25.96 -6.54 -6.54
N LEU A 961 -25.35 -5.37 -6.37
CA LEU A 961 -24.22 -4.94 -7.19
C LEU A 961 -22.99 -5.84 -6.99
N GLU A 962 -22.73 -6.27 -5.75
CA GLU A 962 -21.69 -7.27 -5.45
C GLU A 962 -21.98 -8.62 -6.11
N LYS A 963 -23.20 -9.15 -5.97
CA LYS A 963 -23.61 -10.41 -6.62
C LYS A 963 -23.46 -10.33 -8.15
N PHE A 964 -23.92 -9.24 -8.75
CA PHE A 964 -23.81 -9.00 -10.19
C PHE A 964 -22.35 -9.02 -10.65
N THR A 965 -21.51 -8.19 -10.04
CA THR A 965 -20.10 -8.04 -10.44
C THR A 965 -19.28 -9.32 -10.19
N GLN A 966 -19.54 -10.05 -9.10
CA GLN A 966 -18.88 -11.34 -8.85
C GLN A 966 -19.27 -12.39 -9.91
N LYS A 967 -20.55 -12.44 -10.29
CA LYS A 967 -21.02 -13.36 -11.34
C LYS A 967 -20.46 -12.97 -12.70
N LEU A 968 -20.34 -11.68 -12.98
CA LEU A 968 -19.71 -11.16 -14.19
C LEU A 968 -18.24 -11.60 -14.29
N ALA A 969 -17.46 -11.46 -13.21
CA ALA A 969 -16.07 -11.92 -13.16
C ALA A 969 -15.96 -13.43 -13.40
N GLU A 970 -16.81 -14.21 -12.75
CA GLU A 970 -16.80 -15.67 -12.85
C GLU A 970 -17.25 -16.18 -14.22
N GLN A 971 -18.26 -15.55 -14.84
CA GLN A 971 -18.93 -16.08 -16.03
C GLN A 971 -18.53 -15.40 -17.34
N ARG A 972 -17.99 -14.18 -17.29
CA ARG A 972 -17.60 -13.39 -18.47
C ARG A 972 -16.16 -12.90 -18.42
N GLY A 973 -15.41 -13.18 -17.35
CA GLY A 973 -14.01 -12.78 -17.25
C GLY A 973 -13.80 -11.28 -17.06
N ILE A 974 -14.84 -10.51 -16.69
CA ILE A 974 -14.73 -9.07 -16.44
C ILE A 974 -14.86 -8.81 -14.94
N ALA A 975 -13.74 -8.48 -14.30
CA ALA A 975 -13.68 -8.24 -12.87
C ALA A 975 -13.59 -6.73 -12.57
N VAL A 976 -14.68 -6.13 -12.09
CA VAL A 976 -14.77 -4.71 -11.71
C VAL A 976 -15.19 -4.59 -10.25
N ILE A 977 -14.74 -3.54 -9.56
CA ILE A 977 -14.96 -3.40 -8.10
C ILE A 977 -16.14 -2.45 -7.85
N PRO A 978 -17.21 -2.90 -7.18
CA PRO A 978 -18.36 -2.06 -6.86
C PRO A 978 -18.15 -1.27 -5.54
N TYR A 979 -18.83 -0.13 -5.43
CA TYR A 979 -18.89 0.71 -4.22
C TYR A 979 -20.34 0.98 -3.81
N GLN A 980 -20.53 1.36 -2.54
CA GLN A 980 -21.85 1.62 -1.96
C GLN A 980 -22.61 2.76 -2.66
N THR A 981 -21.90 3.69 -3.28
CA THR A 981 -22.44 4.79 -4.08
C THR A 981 -23.02 4.38 -5.43
N GLY A 982 -22.93 3.09 -5.78
CA GLY A 982 -23.28 2.58 -7.11
C GLY A 982 -22.15 2.76 -8.14
N PHE A 983 -20.92 3.09 -7.70
CA PHE A 983 -19.77 3.15 -8.60
C PHE A 983 -19.27 1.75 -8.95
N LEU A 984 -18.97 1.55 -10.23
CA LEU A 984 -18.19 0.44 -10.76
C LEU A 984 -16.81 0.96 -11.18
N ARG A 985 -15.79 0.52 -10.46
CA ARG A 985 -14.40 0.97 -10.66
C ARG A 985 -13.61 0.00 -11.54
N PHE A 986 -13.14 0.51 -12.66
CA PHE A 986 -12.23 -0.15 -13.58
C PHE A 986 -10.79 0.33 -13.33
N SER A 987 -9.90 -0.61 -13.02
CA SER A 987 -8.47 -0.31 -12.86
C SER A 987 -7.75 -0.43 -14.21
N LEU A 988 -7.23 0.67 -14.72
CA LEU A 988 -6.56 0.73 -16.04
C LEU A 988 -5.06 0.40 -15.97
N GLY A 989 -4.67 -0.33 -14.91
CA GLY A 989 -3.30 -0.67 -14.55
C GLY A 989 -2.62 -1.75 -15.39
N GLY A 990 -1.42 -2.17 -14.98
CA GLY A 990 -0.72 -3.32 -15.56
C GLY A 990 0.18 -3.01 -16.76
N TYR A 991 0.82 -4.05 -17.28
CA TYR A 991 1.77 -3.94 -18.40
C TYR A 991 1.05 -3.73 -19.73
N LEU A 992 1.52 -2.76 -20.52
CA LEU A 992 1.27 -2.65 -21.95
C LEU A 992 2.60 -2.46 -22.66
N GLU A 993 2.72 -2.88 -23.91
CA GLU A 993 3.98 -2.68 -24.65
C GLU A 993 4.32 -1.18 -24.80
N GLY A 994 3.32 -0.34 -25.10
CA GLY A 994 3.47 1.10 -25.33
C GLY A 994 3.56 1.48 -26.80
N SER A 995 3.35 0.54 -27.73
CA SER A 995 3.20 0.76 -29.17
C SER A 995 1.80 1.27 -29.51
N THR A 996 1.63 1.97 -30.65
CA THR A 996 0.29 2.40 -31.13
C THR A 996 -0.68 1.23 -31.20
N ALA A 997 -0.24 0.10 -31.76
CA ALA A 997 -1.02 -1.13 -31.82
C ALA A 997 -1.47 -1.62 -30.43
N SER A 998 -0.59 -1.56 -29.42
CA SER A 998 -0.96 -1.97 -28.06
C SER A 998 -2.03 -1.06 -27.43
N TYR A 999 -2.02 0.25 -27.73
CA TYR A 999 -3.07 1.17 -27.26
C TYR A 999 -4.39 0.97 -28.02
N ASP A 1000 -4.34 0.59 -29.30
CA ASP A 1000 -5.55 0.25 -30.06
C ASP A 1000 -6.21 -1.03 -29.54
N VAL A 1001 -5.40 -2.04 -29.18
CA VAL A 1001 -5.89 -3.24 -28.48
C VAL A 1001 -6.52 -2.85 -27.15
N PHE A 1002 -5.84 -2.05 -26.32
CA PHE A 1002 -6.39 -1.57 -25.05
C PHE A 1002 -7.72 -0.82 -25.22
N ARG A 1003 -7.84 0.04 -26.23
CA ARG A 1003 -9.10 0.76 -26.54
C ARG A 1003 -10.22 -0.23 -26.84
N LYS A 1004 -9.95 -1.27 -27.63
CA LYS A 1004 -10.93 -2.33 -27.97
C LYS A 1004 -11.30 -3.16 -26.73
N GLU A 1005 -10.33 -3.51 -25.89
CA GLU A 1005 -10.58 -4.25 -24.64
C GLU A 1005 -11.49 -3.46 -23.69
N ILE A 1006 -11.19 -2.19 -23.47
CA ILE A 1006 -12.03 -1.31 -22.64
C ILE A 1006 -13.44 -1.20 -23.22
N LYS A 1007 -13.56 -0.96 -24.53
CA LYS A 1007 -14.87 -0.92 -25.20
C LYS A 1007 -15.66 -2.21 -24.94
N ASN A 1008 -15.07 -3.36 -25.21
CA ASN A 1008 -15.70 -4.67 -25.02
C ASN A 1008 -16.12 -4.89 -23.56
N ALA A 1009 -15.25 -4.55 -22.60
CA ALA A 1009 -15.55 -4.69 -21.17
C ALA A 1009 -16.75 -3.83 -20.76
N LEU A 1010 -16.78 -2.55 -21.18
CA LEU A 1010 -17.88 -1.64 -20.91
C LEU A 1010 -19.18 -2.11 -21.55
N GLU A 1011 -19.13 -2.57 -22.80
CA GLU A 1011 -20.30 -3.08 -23.50
C GLU A 1011 -20.89 -4.31 -22.82
N ILE A 1012 -20.06 -5.27 -22.40
CA ILE A 1012 -20.46 -6.46 -21.65
C ILE A 1012 -21.10 -6.05 -20.32
N VAL A 1013 -20.44 -5.20 -19.53
CA VAL A 1013 -20.94 -4.74 -18.23
C VAL A 1013 -22.32 -4.09 -18.38
N LEU A 1014 -22.46 -3.13 -19.30
CA LEU A 1014 -23.69 -2.37 -19.48
C LEU A 1014 -24.83 -3.24 -20.05
N LYS A 1015 -24.52 -4.15 -20.99
CA LYS A 1015 -25.50 -5.11 -21.52
C LYS A 1015 -26.07 -6.01 -20.43
N TYR A 1016 -25.19 -6.62 -19.62
CA TYR A 1016 -25.63 -7.51 -18.56
C TYR A 1016 -26.28 -6.75 -17.39
N TRP A 1017 -25.89 -5.50 -17.14
CA TRP A 1017 -26.57 -4.67 -16.16
C TRP A 1017 -28.01 -4.37 -16.57
N LYS A 1018 -28.25 -4.00 -17.84
CA LYS A 1018 -29.61 -3.79 -18.37
C LYS A 1018 -30.48 -5.03 -18.16
N LEU A 1019 -29.98 -6.21 -18.55
CA LEU A 1019 -30.70 -7.48 -18.36
C LEU A 1019 -30.98 -7.78 -16.88
N PHE A 1020 -30.02 -7.51 -16.00
CA PHE A 1020 -30.19 -7.69 -14.56
C PHE A 1020 -31.24 -6.74 -13.97
N TYR A 1021 -31.25 -5.49 -14.43
CA TYR A 1021 -32.21 -4.48 -14.01
C TYR A 1021 -33.64 -4.82 -14.48
N GLU A 1022 -33.81 -5.19 -15.75
CA GLU A 1022 -35.10 -5.61 -16.32
C GLU A 1022 -35.65 -6.85 -15.61
N ALA A 1023 -34.82 -7.87 -15.39
CA ALA A 1023 -35.24 -9.11 -14.74
C ALA A 1023 -35.59 -8.98 -13.25
N LYS A 1024 -35.23 -7.86 -12.61
CA LYS A 1024 -35.54 -7.60 -11.20
C LYS A 1024 -36.72 -6.64 -11.02
N ASN A 1025 -37.04 -5.86 -12.05
CA ASN A 1025 -38.24 -5.01 -12.08
C ASN A 1025 -39.47 -5.73 -12.61
N ASN A 1026 -39.27 -6.77 -13.42
CA ASN A 1026 -40.29 -7.77 -13.75
C ASN A 1026 -40.33 -8.83 -12.65
#